data_AF-A0A1F4YAK2-F1
#
_entry.id   AF-A0A1F4YAK2-F1
#
_cell.length_a   1.000
_cell.length_b   1.000
_cell.length_c   1.000
_cell.angle_alpha   90.00
_cell.angle_beta   90.00
_cell.angle_gamma   90.00
#
_symmetry.space_group_name_H-M   'P 1'
#
loop_
_entity.id
_entity.type
_entity.pdbx_description
1 polymer ?
#
loop_
_entity_poly.entity_id
_entity_poly.type
_entity_poly.pdbx_seq_one_letter_code
_entity_poly.pdbx_strand_id
1 'polypeptide(L)'
;MIRKLLPLTILISLVLSSLVQAKPKECYDCHKEVRKEFESFKFGHAPIKQKDCLACHDSHGFSQKLTLKANDYTLCTRCHAEFAVEPPADADKIHPHVKDGICWACHNPHGSNNPGILWTVDNDVVCFACHEDLKALKARTVKHKPFADNDCSTCHAPHFSQFDGMLVRDPRATCATCHNLNDQTYLAKHAVPGMGKLDCSSCHNPHASDNPGLISPVAHAPMVEGNCESCHDKLASGDPSLSAQPKDLCLICHDDIGRKTAMASSHPPAAEGECLSCHAGHNSGRENLLSSAPQELCLQCHSDFGNMKKSPEAHTAVKLGQCSTCHDSHGSPNKSLVKSTGNDLCLGCHKAIADSLAVAAIPHPAIEDRGCLGCHQPHTSKKTPLLVDDQKTICSQCHENTMTESKANVIHTPFVNGQCGSCHNVHGSSRPGMLRAETVMVCGRCHGGIMEALNGPVAHPPAKDGECAACHKAHASDFAGLLKIEQKLVCSECHGDVDGQLAVKNLHEPVKNGDCASCHNPHGGQSKGLLPVAGKELCLGCHSDMAAELTKAVVHQPVKNGECSTCHLPHGSNEKNDLTKPVAELCQDCHDPSIEKTKTAHGGYVVRGSNCVTCHNPHASDEPKLVNKFRHAPFAEKSCESCHEGLGEGGQVRLVADANQLCAQCHDAVETIMAQPSVHAPIKMGKGCTSCHDPHASSHPMMLMDVVPTLCFDCHGDNQAKYSSEHAHTPVRDGNCLACHEKHSGPNTGLLKVKRNQLCYSCHSEEKARFTKELAHKPVADGDCGKCHDSHATDNAFMLVKPQNELCRTCHSISTATFKQAHHNFPMEAARCASCHDPHSTPRTSSNLLYPDQHNPFKLRNCLSCHASNNSLATKSEGEDLCMQCHSKSKNMLSKQNVHAALTMEGECSNCHAPHAGFTANYLKKQPGQVCYSCHDEKKFNRKNVHKPAAENCSTCHEIHSSDYSMLLNSEDEIAMCLQCHDADKTHMHPMGKNFKDPKTGGRLVCSSCHSPHSSDYENILLADKQRGLCILCHAL
;
A
#
# COMPACT_ATOMS: atom_id res chain seq x y z
N MET A 1 9.44 -21.33 83.08
CA MET A 1 10.12 -21.38 81.77
C MET A 1 9.07 -21.52 80.69
N ILE A 2 8.99 -20.85 79.55
CA ILE A 2 9.56 -19.64 78.94
C ILE A 2 8.82 -19.58 77.57
N ARG A 3 8.22 -18.42 77.22
CA ARG A 3 7.97 -17.88 75.84
C ARG A 3 7.25 -18.77 74.79
N LYS A 4 6.44 -18.28 73.85
CA LYS A 4 5.71 -17.04 73.54
C LYS A 4 4.93 -17.46 72.28
N LEU A 5 3.62 -17.29 72.28
CA LEU A 5 2.80 -17.22 71.05
C LEU A 5 3.01 -15.83 70.39
N LEU A 6 2.81 -15.75 69.07
CA LEU A 6 3.09 -14.67 68.08
C LEU A 6 4.53 -14.66 67.52
N PRO A 7 4.78 -14.48 66.19
CA PRO A 7 3.90 -13.87 65.16
C PRO A 7 3.89 -14.54 63.74
N LEU A 8 2.72 -14.72 63.13
CA LEU A 8 2.58 -14.91 61.65
C LEU A 8 1.95 -13.67 60.97
N THR A 9 1.69 -12.60 61.73
CA THR A 9 1.09 -11.35 61.25
C THR A 9 2.10 -10.23 60.95
N ILE A 10 3.42 -10.47 61.09
CA ILE A 10 4.44 -9.43 60.89
C ILE A 10 5.12 -9.49 59.52
N LEU A 11 5.11 -10.62 58.80
CA LEU A 11 5.73 -10.69 57.47
C LEU A 11 4.86 -10.14 56.33
N ILE A 12 3.54 -9.98 56.52
CA ILE A 12 2.66 -9.35 55.52
C ILE A 12 2.65 -7.81 55.66
N SER A 13 2.97 -7.25 56.84
CA SER A 13 3.04 -5.79 57.02
C SER A 13 4.36 -5.15 56.56
N LEU A 14 5.44 -5.93 56.38
CA LEU A 14 6.74 -5.40 55.96
C LEU A 14 6.95 -5.32 54.44
N VAL A 15 6.08 -5.96 53.64
CA VAL A 15 6.08 -5.81 52.17
C VAL A 15 5.02 -4.78 51.72
N LEU A 16 4.03 -4.46 52.56
CA LEU A 16 3.03 -3.42 52.29
C LEU A 16 3.44 -1.99 52.72
N SER A 17 4.58 -1.81 53.38
CA SER A 17 5.03 -0.48 53.86
C SER A 17 6.11 0.19 52.98
N SER A 18 6.51 -0.40 51.85
CA SER A 18 7.41 0.24 50.87
C SER A 18 6.67 0.98 49.74
N LEU A 19 5.34 1.03 49.78
CA LEU A 19 4.55 2.00 49.02
C LEU A 19 4.56 3.35 49.77
N VAL A 20 5.76 3.90 49.97
CA VAL A 20 5.90 5.32 50.29
C VAL A 20 5.40 6.07 49.08
N GLN A 21 4.25 6.72 49.23
CA GLN A 21 3.73 7.73 48.32
C GLN A 21 4.84 8.73 48.00
N ALA A 22 5.50 8.56 46.86
CA ALA A 22 6.33 9.60 46.28
C ALA A 22 5.39 10.77 46.01
N LYS A 23 5.64 11.91 46.68
CA LYS A 23 4.91 13.16 46.41
C LYS A 23 5.02 13.43 44.89
N PRO A 24 3.92 13.64 44.17
CA PRO A 24 3.99 13.87 42.73
C PRO A 24 4.92 15.05 42.46
N LYS A 25 5.91 14.85 41.58
CA LYS A 25 6.82 15.92 41.18
C LYS A 25 6.01 17.02 40.49
N GLU A 26 6.24 18.27 40.87
CA GLU A 26 5.67 19.41 40.17
C GLU A 26 6.36 19.58 38.81
N CYS A 27 5.70 20.22 37.85
CA CYS A 27 6.23 20.38 36.49
C CYS A 27 7.62 21.05 36.49
N TYR A 28 7.82 22.05 37.35
CA TYR A 28 9.11 22.75 37.48
C TYR A 28 10.22 21.93 38.17
N ASP A 29 9.91 20.82 38.84
CA ASP A 29 10.94 19.91 39.35
C ASP A 29 11.71 19.23 38.21
N CYS A 30 11.02 19.03 37.07
CA CYS A 30 11.58 18.48 35.84
C CYS A 30 12.00 19.58 34.84
N HIS A 31 11.31 20.73 34.82
CA HIS A 31 11.55 21.83 33.88
C HIS A 31 12.22 23.06 34.54
N LYS A 32 13.42 22.88 35.07
CA LYS A 32 14.15 23.92 35.84
C LYS A 32 14.59 25.12 34.99
N GLU A 33 14.97 24.89 33.74
CA GLU A 33 15.38 25.98 32.83
C GLU A 33 14.19 26.86 32.43
N VAL A 34 13.04 26.23 32.14
CA VAL A 34 11.78 26.94 31.85
C VAL A 34 11.34 27.79 33.03
N ARG A 35 11.48 27.27 34.26
CA ARG A 35 11.19 28.03 35.48
C ARG A 35 12.03 29.32 35.56
N LYS A 36 13.34 29.22 35.31
CA LYS A 36 14.26 30.35 35.37
C LYS A 36 13.92 31.42 34.32
N GLU A 37 13.54 30.98 33.12
CA GLU A 37 13.09 31.88 32.05
C GLU A 37 11.79 32.61 32.43
N PHE A 38 10.76 31.87 32.85
CA PHE A 38 9.44 32.45 33.12
C PHE A 38 9.41 33.36 34.37
N GLU A 39 10.25 33.08 35.38
CA GLU A 39 10.42 33.97 36.54
C GLU A 39 11.12 35.30 36.17
N SER A 40 11.76 35.41 34.99
CA SER A 40 12.48 36.62 34.56
C SER A 40 11.63 37.69 33.88
N PHE A 41 10.40 37.36 33.46
CA PHE A 41 9.53 38.30 32.73
C PHE A 41 9.00 39.43 33.63
N LYS A 42 9.14 40.68 33.18
CA LYS A 42 8.61 41.88 33.87
C LYS A 42 7.08 41.81 34.04
N PHE A 43 6.38 41.33 33.01
CA PHE A 43 4.93 41.13 33.01
C PHE A 43 4.61 39.64 32.86
N GLY A 44 4.76 38.86 33.94
CA GLY A 44 4.41 37.43 33.95
C GLY A 44 2.91 37.16 34.11
N HIS A 45 2.42 36.14 33.39
CA HIS A 45 1.01 35.71 33.40
C HIS A 45 0.65 34.93 34.70
N ALA A 46 -0.59 35.04 35.17
CA ALA A 46 -0.97 34.62 36.52
C ALA A 46 -0.82 33.11 36.80
N PRO A 47 -1.27 32.18 35.93
CA PRO A 47 -1.07 30.73 36.14
C PRO A 47 0.40 30.33 36.25
N ILE A 48 1.28 31.01 35.51
CA ILE A 48 2.73 30.76 35.53
C ILE A 48 3.37 31.22 36.84
N LYS A 49 2.98 32.42 37.32
CA LYS A 49 3.42 32.92 38.64
C LYS A 49 2.94 32.03 39.79
N GLN A 50 1.77 31.41 39.63
CA GLN A 50 1.15 30.51 40.61
C GLN A 50 1.63 29.05 40.49
N LYS A 51 2.50 28.74 39.51
CA LYS A 51 2.99 27.39 39.17
C LYS A 51 1.89 26.41 38.72
N ASP A 52 0.72 26.90 38.36
CA ASP A 52 -0.41 26.10 37.90
C ASP A 52 -0.31 25.85 36.39
N CYS A 53 0.68 25.03 35.99
CA CYS A 53 0.92 24.69 34.59
C CYS A 53 -0.25 23.87 33.99
N LEU A 54 -0.97 23.16 34.85
CA LEU A 54 -2.11 22.33 34.47
C LEU A 54 -3.37 23.15 34.19
N ALA A 55 -3.38 24.46 34.43
CA ALA A 55 -4.46 25.33 33.96
C ALA A 55 -4.61 25.26 32.43
N CYS A 56 -3.49 25.16 31.71
CA CYS A 56 -3.45 25.22 30.24
C CYS A 56 -2.94 23.92 29.58
N HIS A 57 -2.08 23.16 30.26
CA HIS A 57 -1.47 21.94 29.73
C HIS A 57 -2.03 20.65 30.35
N ASP A 58 -1.99 19.57 29.59
CA ASP A 58 -2.15 18.20 30.11
C ASP A 58 -0.80 17.60 30.50
N SER A 59 -0.82 16.66 31.45
CA SER A 59 0.37 15.93 31.88
C SER A 59 0.83 14.95 30.81
N HIS A 60 2.11 15.02 30.40
CA HIS A 60 2.61 14.29 29.24
C HIS A 60 3.29 12.94 29.53
N GLY A 61 3.26 12.43 30.76
CA GLY A 61 3.67 11.06 31.12
C GLY A 61 4.87 10.46 30.33
N PHE A 62 4.75 9.18 29.94
CA PHE A 62 5.78 8.41 29.21
C PHE A 62 5.94 8.79 27.73
N SER A 63 4.96 9.49 27.14
CA SER A 63 4.99 9.90 25.73
C SER A 63 5.83 11.15 25.48
N GLN A 64 6.31 11.82 26.55
CA GLN A 64 7.16 13.03 26.53
C GLN A 64 6.67 14.16 25.61
N LYS A 65 5.38 14.21 25.29
CA LYS A 65 4.81 15.21 24.39
C LYS A 65 3.85 16.12 25.15
N LEU A 66 4.25 17.37 25.36
CA LEU A 66 3.42 18.39 25.98
C LEU A 66 2.19 18.67 25.11
N THR A 67 0.99 18.58 25.70
CA THR A 67 -0.28 18.86 25.01
C THR A 67 -1.07 19.95 25.74
N LEU A 68 -1.79 20.78 24.99
CA LEU A 68 -2.68 21.80 25.54
C LEU A 68 -4.07 21.20 25.79
N LYS A 69 -4.77 21.70 26.80
CA LYS A 69 -6.15 21.29 27.14
C LYS A 69 -7.18 21.68 26.08
N ALA A 70 -6.85 22.65 25.23
CA ALA A 70 -7.57 23.03 24.03
C ALA A 70 -6.57 23.72 23.08
N ASN A 71 -6.71 23.51 21.78
CA ASN A 71 -5.81 24.07 20.76
C ASN A 71 -6.43 25.29 20.05
N ASP A 72 -7.48 25.86 20.63
CA ASP A 72 -8.23 27.00 20.11
C ASP A 72 -8.37 28.10 21.17
N TYR A 73 -9.02 29.20 20.81
CA TYR A 73 -9.21 30.39 21.65
C TYR A 73 -9.99 30.12 22.94
N THR A 74 -10.74 29.01 23.01
CA THR A 74 -11.48 28.62 24.21
C THR A 74 -10.56 28.29 25.37
N LEU A 75 -9.29 27.99 25.12
CA LEU A 75 -8.30 27.81 26.18
C LEU A 75 -8.15 29.08 27.02
N CYS A 76 -8.08 30.23 26.36
CA CYS A 76 -7.83 31.52 27.01
C CYS A 76 -9.12 32.16 27.57
N THR A 77 -10.23 32.08 26.83
CA THR A 77 -11.50 32.73 27.24
C THR A 77 -12.18 32.07 28.45
N ARG A 78 -11.75 30.86 28.85
CA ARG A 78 -12.15 30.24 30.12
C ARG A 78 -11.79 31.08 31.35
N CYS A 79 -10.70 31.84 31.28
CA CYS A 79 -10.26 32.73 32.34
C CYS A 79 -10.43 34.22 31.98
N HIS A 80 -10.46 34.55 30.69
CA HIS A 80 -10.66 35.91 30.18
C HIS A 80 -12.03 36.08 29.51
N ALA A 81 -13.09 36.01 30.32
CA ALA A 81 -14.46 36.07 29.84
C ALA A 81 -14.82 37.42 29.17
N GLU A 82 -14.08 38.50 29.47
CA GLU A 82 -14.20 39.81 28.84
C GLU A 82 -13.92 39.79 27.33
N PHE A 83 -13.18 38.79 26.84
CA PHE A 83 -12.91 38.60 25.40
C PHE A 83 -13.80 37.52 24.77
N ALA A 84 -14.75 36.96 25.53
CA ALA A 84 -15.74 35.99 25.03
C ALA A 84 -17.02 36.66 24.48
N VAL A 85 -17.11 37.99 24.54
CA VAL A 85 -18.25 38.79 24.05
C VAL A 85 -17.95 39.29 22.64
N GLU A 86 -18.96 39.31 21.76
CA GLU A 86 -18.85 39.89 20.42
C GLU A 86 -18.32 41.33 20.49
N PRO A 87 -17.51 41.76 19.49
CA PRO A 87 -17.04 43.15 19.41
C PRO A 87 -18.23 44.12 19.48
N PRO A 88 -18.04 45.35 20.00
CA PRO A 88 -19.06 46.39 19.98
C PRO A 88 -19.69 46.52 18.59
N ALA A 89 -21.00 46.72 18.51
CA ALA A 89 -21.76 46.71 17.25
C ALA A 89 -21.32 47.78 16.22
N ASP A 90 -20.48 48.73 16.63
CA ASP A 90 -19.89 49.82 15.85
C ASP A 90 -18.42 49.56 15.42
N ALA A 91 -17.85 48.39 15.72
CA ALA A 91 -16.48 48.03 15.34
C ALA A 91 -16.41 47.30 13.98
N ASP A 92 -16.28 48.06 12.88
CA ASP A 92 -16.25 47.51 11.51
C ASP A 92 -14.94 46.82 11.12
N LYS A 93 -13.82 47.08 11.82
CA LYS A 93 -12.50 46.50 11.53
C LYS A 93 -11.99 45.71 12.73
N ILE A 94 -11.76 44.41 12.54
CA ILE A 94 -11.20 43.50 13.54
C ILE A 94 -9.91 42.94 13.00
N HIS A 95 -8.85 42.92 13.81
CA HIS A 95 -7.59 42.33 13.40
C HIS A 95 -7.76 40.82 13.12
N PRO A 96 -7.29 40.27 11.98
CA PRO A 96 -7.61 38.90 11.57
C PRO A 96 -7.32 37.82 12.62
N HIS A 97 -6.15 37.88 13.27
CA HIS A 97 -5.79 36.93 14.33
C HIS A 97 -6.72 37.01 15.55
N VAL A 98 -7.29 38.18 15.83
CA VAL A 98 -8.28 38.38 16.91
C VAL A 98 -9.62 37.80 16.49
N LYS A 99 -10.02 38.02 15.22
CA LYS A 99 -11.22 37.41 14.62
C LYS A 99 -11.15 35.88 14.61
N ASP A 100 -9.97 35.33 14.35
CA ASP A 100 -9.72 33.88 14.32
C ASP A 100 -9.48 33.29 15.73
N GLY A 101 -9.50 34.13 16.77
CA GLY A 101 -9.31 33.71 18.17
C GLY A 101 -7.87 33.32 18.53
N ILE A 102 -6.88 33.62 17.68
CA ILE A 102 -5.49 33.23 17.87
C ILE A 102 -4.76 34.27 18.73
N CYS A 103 -5.12 34.33 20.02
CA CYS A 103 -4.56 35.34 20.94
C CYS A 103 -3.04 35.20 21.13
N TRP A 104 -2.51 33.98 21.06
CA TRP A 104 -1.09 33.72 21.31
C TRP A 104 -0.17 34.13 20.15
N ALA A 105 -0.71 34.53 19.00
CA ALA A 105 0.06 35.07 17.89
C ALA A 105 0.76 36.39 18.27
N CYS A 106 0.11 37.20 19.11
CA CYS A 106 0.62 38.49 19.56
C CYS A 106 0.98 38.49 21.05
N HIS A 107 0.25 37.75 21.87
CA HIS A 107 0.48 37.66 23.30
C HIS A 107 1.28 36.41 23.65
N ASN A 108 2.26 36.52 24.56
CA ASN A 108 2.91 35.36 25.14
C ASN A 108 2.09 34.89 26.35
N PRO A 109 1.43 33.72 26.29
CA PRO A 109 0.60 33.22 27.38
C PRO A 109 1.40 32.84 28.63
N HIS A 110 2.73 32.87 28.58
CA HIS A 110 3.60 32.60 29.73
C HIS A 110 4.06 33.88 30.45
N GLY A 111 4.28 34.96 29.71
CA GLY A 111 4.81 36.23 30.23
C GLY A 111 5.66 36.98 29.20
N SER A 112 5.86 38.28 29.37
CA SER A 112 6.76 39.05 28.50
C SER A 112 7.37 40.27 29.22
N ASN A 113 8.27 40.98 28.54
CA ASN A 113 8.81 42.26 29.00
C ASN A 113 8.05 43.49 28.48
N ASN A 114 7.04 43.29 27.63
CA ASN A 114 6.20 44.36 27.09
C ASN A 114 4.85 44.45 27.82
N PRO A 115 4.25 45.66 27.92
CA PRO A 115 2.87 45.82 28.41
C PRO A 115 1.90 44.95 27.60
N GLY A 116 0.87 44.41 28.26
CA GLY A 116 -0.09 43.52 27.60
C GLY A 116 0.48 42.14 27.24
N ILE A 117 1.64 41.77 27.78
CA ILE A 117 2.26 40.45 27.57
C ILE A 117 2.64 40.18 26.10
N LEU A 118 2.89 41.23 25.31
CA LEU A 118 3.20 41.09 23.88
C LEU A 118 4.57 40.45 23.64
N TRP A 119 4.66 39.56 22.65
CA TRP A 119 5.94 38.98 22.24
C TRP A 119 6.95 40.06 21.83
N THR A 120 8.23 39.75 22.06
CA THR A 120 9.35 40.49 21.47
C THR A 120 10.01 39.58 20.45
N VAL A 121 10.27 40.09 19.25
CA VAL A 121 11.03 39.42 18.21
C VAL A 121 12.18 40.35 17.82
N ASP A 122 13.43 39.91 17.94
CA ASP A 122 14.62 40.71 17.60
C ASP A 122 14.70 42.10 18.28
N ASN A 123 14.34 42.17 19.56
CA ASN A 123 14.21 43.41 20.38
C ASN A 123 13.05 44.35 19.99
N ASP A 124 12.20 43.95 19.05
CA ASP A 124 11.04 44.71 18.60
C ASP A 124 9.72 44.10 19.05
N VAL A 125 8.67 44.92 19.13
CA VAL A 125 7.31 44.44 19.40
C VAL A 125 6.84 43.53 18.26
N VAL A 126 6.14 42.46 18.63
CA VAL A 126 5.64 41.40 17.72
C VAL A 126 4.96 41.90 16.44
N CYS A 127 4.39 43.10 16.44
CA CYS A 127 3.76 43.69 15.26
C CYS A 127 4.68 43.66 14.03
N PHE A 128 5.98 43.92 14.20
CA PHE A 128 6.95 43.93 13.09
C PHE A 128 7.27 42.54 12.53
N ALA A 129 7.00 41.46 13.27
CA ALA A 129 7.20 40.10 12.79
C ALA A 129 6.15 39.69 11.74
N CYS A 130 4.98 40.35 11.73
CA CYS A 130 3.91 40.11 10.78
C CYS A 130 3.72 41.25 9.78
N HIS A 131 4.06 42.48 10.15
CA HIS A 131 4.00 43.66 9.30
C HIS A 131 5.39 44.01 8.73
N GLU A 132 5.91 43.13 7.88
CA GLU A 132 7.23 43.28 7.26
C GLU A 132 7.36 44.58 6.44
N ASP A 133 6.28 45.05 5.82
CA ASP A 133 6.23 46.36 5.14
C ASP A 133 6.53 47.52 6.10
N LEU A 134 6.05 47.44 7.34
CA LEU A 134 6.37 48.43 8.38
C LEU A 134 7.81 48.25 8.89
N LYS A 135 8.28 47.01 9.03
CA LYS A 135 9.67 46.74 9.43
C LYS A 135 10.66 47.35 8.43
N ALA A 136 10.37 47.27 7.13
CA ALA A 136 11.17 47.89 6.09
C ALA A 136 11.27 49.43 6.24
N LEU A 137 10.23 50.09 6.76
CA LEU A 137 10.23 51.53 7.01
C LEU A 137 11.21 51.95 8.12
N LYS A 138 11.64 51.04 9.00
CA LYS A 138 12.65 51.34 10.03
C LYS A 138 14.03 51.63 9.46
N ALA A 139 14.30 51.26 8.21
CA ALA A 139 15.55 51.60 7.52
C ALA A 139 15.57 53.03 6.96
N ARG A 140 14.41 53.69 6.87
CA ARG A 140 14.26 55.03 6.29
C ARG A 140 14.86 56.10 7.20
N THR A 141 15.30 57.20 6.58
CA THR A 141 16.10 58.23 7.26
C THR A 141 15.29 59.15 8.19
N VAL A 142 14.06 59.51 7.82
CA VAL A 142 13.17 60.35 8.64
C VAL A 142 12.09 59.47 9.26
N LYS A 143 12.11 59.30 10.59
CA LYS A 143 11.16 58.46 11.33
C LYS A 143 10.25 59.30 12.18
N HIS A 144 8.97 58.97 12.18
CA HIS A 144 8.01 59.54 13.10
C HIS A 144 8.26 59.00 14.52
N LYS A 145 8.22 59.87 15.53
CA LYS A 145 8.69 59.54 16.88
C LYS A 145 7.96 58.36 17.54
N PRO A 146 6.61 58.28 17.56
CA PRO A 146 5.90 57.11 18.09
C PRO A 146 6.30 55.79 17.41
N PHE A 147 6.57 55.84 16.10
CA PHE A 147 7.02 54.67 15.33
C PHE A 147 8.47 54.28 15.67
N ALA A 148 9.35 55.25 15.89
CA ALA A 148 10.73 55.01 16.32
C ALA A 148 10.82 54.42 17.73
N ASP A 149 9.89 54.79 18.62
CA ASP A 149 9.83 54.36 20.01
C ASP A 149 9.04 53.03 20.20
N ASN A 150 8.63 52.37 19.11
CA ASN A 150 7.78 51.17 19.10
C ASN A 150 6.39 51.36 19.78
N ASP A 151 5.93 52.60 19.94
CA ASP A 151 4.64 52.95 20.56
C ASP A 151 3.50 53.00 19.54
N CYS A 152 3.15 51.81 19.03
CA CYS A 152 2.14 51.66 17.98
C CYS A 152 0.71 51.91 18.52
N SER A 153 0.46 51.60 19.80
CA SER A 153 -0.87 51.67 20.42
C SER A 153 -1.39 53.09 20.66
N THR A 154 -0.50 54.10 20.61
CA THR A 154 -0.91 55.49 20.71
C THR A 154 -1.75 55.94 19.50
N CYS A 155 -1.46 55.39 18.31
CA CYS A 155 -2.19 55.70 17.09
C CYS A 155 -3.11 54.56 16.65
N HIS A 156 -2.78 53.31 16.97
CA HIS A 156 -3.54 52.13 16.53
C HIS A 156 -4.26 51.40 17.68
N ALA A 157 -5.48 50.94 17.42
CA ALA A 157 -6.23 50.02 18.26
C ALA A 157 -6.03 48.57 17.71
N PRO A 158 -5.11 47.77 18.28
CA PRO A 158 -4.63 46.52 17.67
C PRO A 158 -5.66 45.37 17.66
N HIS A 159 -6.76 45.47 18.41
CA HIS A 159 -7.80 44.44 18.44
C HIS A 159 -8.93 44.76 17.46
N PHE A 160 -9.54 45.94 17.59
CA PHE A 160 -10.63 46.39 16.75
C PHE A 160 -10.67 47.93 16.68
N SER A 161 -11.16 48.45 15.57
CA SER A 161 -11.35 49.89 15.34
C SER A 161 -12.54 50.14 14.39
N GLN A 162 -13.12 51.33 14.49
CA GLN A 162 -14.09 51.86 13.52
C GLN A 162 -13.42 52.63 12.36
N PHE A 163 -12.09 52.83 12.41
CA PHE A 163 -11.33 53.62 11.43
C PHE A 163 -10.35 52.75 10.63
N ASP A 164 -10.17 53.10 9.34
CA ASP A 164 -9.21 52.41 8.46
C ASP A 164 -7.77 52.50 9.01
N GLY A 165 -6.97 51.48 8.74
CA GLY A 165 -5.62 51.37 9.30
C GLY A 165 -5.60 51.08 10.80
N MET A 166 -6.71 50.62 11.38
CA MET A 166 -6.86 50.33 12.81
C MET A 166 -6.59 51.56 13.70
N LEU A 167 -6.87 52.78 13.24
CA LEU A 167 -6.57 53.98 14.01
C LEU A 167 -7.46 54.11 15.24
N VAL A 168 -6.98 54.75 16.32
CA VAL A 168 -7.80 55.00 17.52
C VAL A 168 -8.88 56.07 17.29
N ARG A 169 -8.71 56.92 16.26
CA ARG A 169 -9.56 58.05 15.88
C ARG A 169 -9.53 58.25 14.35
N ASP A 170 -10.36 59.16 13.83
CA ASP A 170 -10.26 59.63 12.43
C ASP A 170 -8.81 60.05 12.08
N PRO A 171 -8.31 59.80 10.85
CA PRO A 171 -6.92 60.10 10.47
C PRO A 171 -6.45 61.52 10.78
N ARG A 172 -7.26 62.55 10.47
CA ARG A 172 -6.91 63.95 10.77
C ARG A 172 -6.97 64.25 12.25
N ALA A 173 -8.01 63.75 12.93
CA ALA A 173 -8.12 63.89 14.38
C ALA A 173 -6.96 63.23 15.12
N THR A 174 -6.48 62.08 14.61
CA THR A 174 -5.33 61.34 15.15
C THR A 174 -4.06 62.19 15.07
N CYS A 175 -3.74 62.75 13.90
CA CYS A 175 -2.59 63.64 13.73
C CYS A 175 -2.72 64.92 14.57
N ALA A 176 -3.92 65.50 14.66
CA ALA A 176 -4.18 66.72 15.40
C ALA A 176 -4.00 66.59 16.92
N THR A 177 -3.93 65.37 17.46
CA THR A 177 -3.61 65.16 18.89
C THR A 177 -2.18 65.56 19.25
N CYS A 178 -1.27 65.58 18.28
CA CYS A 178 0.14 65.97 18.47
C CYS A 178 0.59 67.13 17.55
N HIS A 179 -0.10 67.38 16.42
CA HIS A 179 0.23 68.42 15.44
C HIS A 179 -0.78 69.58 15.43
N ASN A 180 -0.29 70.82 15.53
CA ASN A 180 -1.15 72.01 15.44
C ASN A 180 -1.40 72.43 13.99
N LEU A 181 -2.60 72.11 13.46
CA LEU A 181 -2.98 72.37 12.07
C LEU A 181 -3.30 73.86 11.77
N ASN A 182 -3.32 74.73 12.78
CA ASN A 182 -3.54 76.17 12.61
C ASN A 182 -2.23 76.97 12.66
N ASP A 183 -1.08 76.29 12.74
CA ASP A 183 0.22 76.94 12.80
C ASP A 183 0.63 77.57 11.45
N GLN A 184 1.24 78.76 11.50
CA GLN A 184 1.65 79.51 10.30
C GLN A 184 2.71 78.76 9.47
N THR A 185 3.58 77.95 10.10
CA THR A 185 4.58 77.15 9.39
C THR A 185 3.96 75.94 8.69
N TYR A 186 2.87 75.39 9.25
CA TYR A 186 2.06 74.35 8.61
C TYR A 186 1.32 74.91 7.40
N LEU A 187 0.64 76.05 7.55
CA LEU A 187 -0.12 76.70 6.47
C LEU A 187 0.75 77.15 5.30
N ALA A 188 1.98 77.63 5.56
CA ALA A 188 2.93 78.02 4.52
C ALA A 188 3.33 76.86 3.58
N LYS A 189 3.30 75.62 4.09
CA LYS A 189 3.66 74.41 3.32
C LYS A 189 2.45 73.69 2.70
N HIS A 190 1.24 74.07 3.06
CA HIS A 190 -0.02 73.45 2.62
C HIS A 190 -1.02 74.49 2.08
N ALA A 191 -0.50 75.54 1.43
CA ALA A 191 -1.25 76.73 1.03
C ALA A 191 -2.15 76.54 -0.20
N VAL A 192 -2.19 75.35 -0.83
CA VAL A 192 -3.04 75.11 -2.00
C VAL A 192 -4.51 75.03 -1.57
N PRO A 193 -5.42 75.82 -2.19
CA PRO A 193 -6.84 75.78 -1.87
C PRO A 193 -7.41 74.36 -1.97
N GLY A 194 -8.06 73.89 -0.91
CA GLY A 194 -8.65 72.54 -0.84
C GLY A 194 -7.78 71.47 -0.16
N MET A 195 -6.49 71.72 0.12
CA MET A 195 -5.63 70.80 0.91
C MET A 195 -6.21 70.52 2.30
N GLY A 196 -6.92 71.49 2.87
CA GLY A 196 -7.68 71.37 4.12
C GLY A 196 -8.85 70.36 4.09
N LYS A 197 -9.08 69.63 3.00
CA LYS A 197 -10.11 68.57 2.89
C LYS A 197 -9.53 67.17 2.63
N LEU A 198 -8.24 67.06 2.36
CA LEU A 198 -7.57 65.78 2.05
C LEU A 198 -7.03 65.12 3.31
N ASP A 199 -7.00 63.78 3.34
CA ASP A 199 -6.35 63.05 4.43
C ASP A 199 -4.83 63.28 4.40
N CYS A 200 -4.22 63.57 5.56
CA CYS A 200 -2.78 63.78 5.70
C CYS A 200 -1.99 62.56 5.19
N SER A 201 -2.53 61.34 5.39
CA SER A 201 -1.90 60.09 4.98
C SER A 201 -1.87 59.86 3.46
N SER A 202 -2.67 60.62 2.70
CA SER A 202 -2.68 60.53 1.23
C SER A 202 -1.41 61.10 0.57
N CYS A 203 -0.70 61.98 1.29
CA CYS A 203 0.54 62.60 0.85
C CYS A 203 1.72 62.25 1.74
N HIS A 204 1.49 62.01 3.03
CA HIS A 204 2.54 61.72 4.02
C HIS A 204 2.51 60.25 4.45
N ASN A 205 3.69 59.67 4.67
CA ASN A 205 3.82 58.41 5.39
C ASN A 205 3.93 58.68 6.91
N PRO A 206 2.92 58.33 7.71
CA PRO A 206 2.89 58.66 9.14
C PRO A 206 3.89 57.85 10.00
N HIS A 207 4.62 56.92 9.40
CA HIS A 207 5.60 56.07 10.09
C HIS A 207 7.04 56.50 9.80
N ALA A 208 7.45 56.47 8.53
CA ALA A 208 8.78 56.91 8.11
C ALA A 208 8.86 57.17 6.60
N SER A 209 9.77 58.05 6.20
CA SER A 209 10.09 58.32 4.80
C SER A 209 11.56 58.73 4.63
N ASP A 210 12.06 58.71 3.39
CA ASP A 210 13.33 59.35 3.04
C ASP A 210 13.15 60.81 2.60
N ASN A 211 11.91 61.22 2.33
CA ASN A 211 11.61 62.60 1.95
C ASN A 211 11.43 63.48 3.20
N PRO A 212 11.94 64.73 3.20
CA PRO A 212 11.70 65.69 4.27
C PRO A 212 10.20 65.89 4.54
N GLY A 213 9.85 66.05 5.83
CA GLY A 213 8.44 66.24 6.22
C GLY A 213 7.57 64.99 6.06
N LEU A 214 8.16 63.79 5.98
CA LEU A 214 7.46 62.52 5.87
C LEU A 214 6.59 62.38 4.61
N ILE A 215 6.89 63.10 3.52
CA ILE A 215 6.18 62.91 2.23
C ILE A 215 6.37 61.47 1.76
N SER A 216 5.33 60.84 1.20
CA SER A 216 5.37 59.43 0.77
C SER A 216 6.62 59.11 -0.07
N PRO A 217 7.34 58.00 0.20
CA PRO A 217 8.55 57.63 -0.53
C PRO A 217 8.28 57.24 -1.98
N VAL A 218 7.02 56.97 -2.34
CA VAL A 218 6.57 56.63 -3.70
C VAL A 218 5.76 57.76 -4.35
N ALA A 219 5.82 58.97 -3.77
CA ALA A 219 5.26 60.15 -4.40
C ALA A 219 6.05 60.50 -5.69
N HIS A 220 5.32 60.98 -6.69
CA HIS A 220 5.85 61.38 -7.97
C HIS A 220 6.77 62.61 -7.79
N ALA A 221 7.95 62.60 -8.42
CA ALA A 221 8.99 63.60 -8.17
C ALA A 221 8.52 65.07 -8.31
N PRO A 222 7.73 65.48 -9.33
CA PRO A 222 7.23 66.85 -9.43
C PRO A 222 6.39 67.30 -8.23
N MET A 223 5.69 66.38 -7.57
CA MET A 223 4.92 66.65 -6.35
C MET A 223 5.85 66.86 -5.15
N VAL A 224 6.90 66.04 -5.01
CA VAL A 224 7.89 66.15 -3.92
C VAL A 224 8.68 67.45 -4.01
N GLU A 225 8.99 67.86 -5.24
CA GLU A 225 9.72 69.09 -5.57
C GLU A 225 8.85 70.35 -5.51
N GLY A 226 7.53 70.20 -5.43
CA GLY A 226 6.57 71.31 -5.42
C GLY A 226 6.39 72.01 -6.78
N ASN A 227 6.76 71.35 -7.88
CA ASN A 227 6.64 71.86 -9.25
C ASN A 227 5.28 71.49 -9.86
N CYS A 228 4.21 71.93 -9.23
CA CYS A 228 2.85 71.52 -9.58
C CYS A 228 2.39 72.10 -10.94
N GLU A 229 2.92 73.26 -11.33
CA GLU A 229 2.60 73.99 -12.56
C GLU A 229 3.13 73.31 -13.82
N SER A 230 4.07 72.35 -13.67
CA SER A 230 4.55 71.53 -14.80
C SER A 230 3.45 70.64 -15.40
N CYS A 231 2.44 70.29 -14.61
CA CYS A 231 1.35 69.41 -15.01
C CYS A 231 -0.04 70.06 -14.91
N HIS A 232 -0.20 71.12 -14.12
CA HIS A 232 -1.48 71.79 -13.87
C HIS A 232 -1.45 73.27 -14.26
N ASP A 233 -2.52 73.78 -14.86
CA ASP A 233 -2.55 75.12 -15.48
C ASP A 233 -2.99 76.24 -14.50
N LYS A 234 -3.92 75.97 -13.58
CA LYS A 234 -4.66 77.02 -12.83
C LYS A 234 -4.76 76.80 -11.32
N LEU A 235 -3.73 76.19 -10.73
CA LEU A 235 -3.69 75.84 -9.30
C LEU A 235 -3.85 77.04 -8.36
N ALA A 236 -3.28 78.21 -8.71
CA ALA A 236 -3.38 79.43 -7.89
C ALA A 236 -4.83 79.93 -7.73
N SER A 237 -5.72 79.62 -8.67
CA SER A 237 -7.16 79.91 -8.59
C SER A 237 -8.00 78.78 -7.97
N GLY A 238 -7.35 77.68 -7.54
CA GLY A 238 -8.03 76.50 -7.01
C GLY A 238 -8.58 75.55 -8.09
N ASP A 239 -8.19 75.70 -9.36
CA ASP A 239 -8.59 74.82 -10.47
C ASP A 239 -7.46 73.80 -10.76
N PRO A 240 -7.70 72.49 -10.55
CA PRO A 240 -6.68 71.45 -10.71
C PRO A 240 -6.57 70.90 -12.14
N SER A 241 -7.09 71.58 -13.16
CA SER A 241 -7.04 71.11 -14.56
C SER A 241 -5.62 70.89 -15.08
N LEU A 242 -5.41 69.80 -15.84
CA LEU A 242 -4.13 69.45 -16.46
C LEU A 242 -3.79 70.40 -17.63
N SER A 243 -2.49 70.65 -17.83
CA SER A 243 -1.99 71.58 -18.87
C SER A 243 -2.02 70.99 -20.29
N ALA A 244 -2.05 69.66 -20.45
CA ALA A 244 -2.24 68.95 -21.72
C ALA A 244 -2.83 67.55 -21.50
N GLN A 245 -2.99 66.77 -22.58
CA GLN A 245 -3.47 65.38 -22.49
C GLN A 245 -2.44 64.50 -21.74
N PRO A 246 -2.89 63.50 -20.96
CA PRO A 246 -1.98 62.67 -20.15
C PRO A 246 -0.85 62.01 -20.94
N LYS A 247 -1.11 61.52 -22.16
CA LYS A 247 -0.09 60.93 -23.04
C LYS A 247 1.06 61.90 -23.31
N ASP A 248 0.72 63.14 -23.68
CA ASP A 248 1.70 64.14 -24.05
C ASP A 248 2.45 64.65 -22.81
N LEU A 249 1.77 64.80 -21.67
CA LEU A 249 2.40 65.20 -20.41
C LEU A 249 3.38 64.15 -19.88
N CYS A 250 2.97 62.88 -19.84
CA CYS A 250 3.78 61.81 -19.27
C CYS A 250 5.01 61.51 -20.12
N LEU A 251 4.87 61.50 -21.45
CA LEU A 251 5.96 61.11 -22.36
C LEU A 251 7.03 62.19 -22.52
N ILE A 252 6.81 63.43 -22.06
CA ILE A 252 7.87 64.47 -22.00
C ILE A 252 9.04 64.02 -21.11
N CYS A 253 8.75 63.29 -20.04
CA CYS A 253 9.75 62.82 -19.07
C CYS A 253 10.00 61.31 -19.13
N HIS A 254 9.09 60.54 -19.73
CA HIS A 254 9.13 59.06 -19.78
C HIS A 254 9.38 58.51 -21.21
N ASP A 255 10.45 58.99 -21.86
CA ASP A 255 10.86 58.56 -23.21
C ASP A 255 11.08 57.04 -23.35
N ASP A 256 11.50 56.38 -22.27
CA ASP A 256 11.69 54.94 -22.23
C ASP A 256 10.37 54.18 -22.43
N ILE A 257 9.28 54.68 -21.85
CA ILE A 257 7.93 54.16 -22.04
C ILE A 257 7.44 54.44 -23.46
N GLY A 258 7.71 55.64 -23.99
CA GLY A 258 7.39 56.01 -25.37
C GLY A 258 8.02 55.05 -26.41
N ARG A 259 9.25 54.59 -26.16
CA ARG A 259 9.89 53.57 -27.01
C ARG A 259 9.21 52.20 -26.94
N LYS A 260 8.72 51.80 -25.76
CA LYS A 260 8.06 50.49 -25.56
C LYS A 260 6.68 50.46 -26.19
N THR A 261 5.90 51.52 -26.04
CA THR A 261 4.55 51.62 -26.61
C THR A 261 4.54 51.66 -28.15
N ALA A 262 5.70 51.98 -28.76
CA ALA A 262 5.93 51.92 -30.20
C ALA A 262 6.46 50.56 -30.72
N MET A 263 6.67 49.56 -29.85
CA MET A 263 7.19 48.24 -30.27
C MET A 263 6.14 47.41 -31.03
N ALA A 264 6.62 46.37 -31.74
CA ALA A 264 5.80 45.50 -32.59
C ALA A 264 4.65 44.80 -31.84
N SER A 265 4.87 44.45 -30.56
CA SER A 265 3.81 44.01 -29.65
C SER A 265 3.74 45.04 -28.54
N SER A 266 2.81 46.00 -28.63
CA SER A 266 2.54 46.97 -27.56
C SER A 266 1.23 46.67 -26.85
N HIS A 267 1.13 47.10 -25.60
CA HIS A 267 -0.10 46.95 -24.82
C HIS A 267 -1.08 48.06 -25.23
N PRO A 268 -2.28 47.75 -25.78
CA PRO A 268 -3.13 48.76 -26.42
C PRO A 268 -3.48 49.98 -25.55
N PRO A 269 -3.90 49.83 -24.27
CA PRO A 269 -4.17 51.00 -23.41
C PRO A 269 -2.96 51.92 -23.25
N ALA A 270 -1.74 51.36 -23.20
CA ALA A 270 -0.51 52.13 -23.10
C ALA A 270 -0.14 52.81 -24.43
N ALA A 271 -0.35 52.13 -25.56
CA ALA A 271 -0.12 52.69 -26.90
C ALA A 271 -1.07 53.84 -27.24
N GLU A 272 -2.33 53.71 -26.80
CA GLU A 272 -3.39 54.71 -26.96
C GLU A 272 -3.21 55.91 -26.02
N GLY A 273 -2.39 55.78 -24.97
CA GLY A 273 -2.04 56.87 -24.07
C GLY A 273 -2.96 57.01 -22.86
N GLU A 274 -3.67 55.94 -22.50
CA GLU A 274 -4.56 55.89 -21.33
C GLU A 274 -3.76 55.68 -20.03
N CYS A 275 -2.67 56.43 -19.83
CA CYS A 275 -1.73 56.22 -18.71
C CYS A 275 -2.41 56.26 -17.34
N LEU A 276 -3.39 57.14 -17.18
CA LEU A 276 -4.09 57.38 -15.90
C LEU A 276 -5.12 56.31 -15.53
N SER A 277 -5.45 55.38 -16.44
CA SER A 277 -6.28 54.22 -16.09
C SER A 277 -5.53 53.23 -15.20
N CYS A 278 -4.20 53.24 -15.29
CA CYS A 278 -3.30 52.32 -14.59
C CYS A 278 -2.37 53.02 -13.59
N HIS A 279 -2.04 54.30 -13.80
CA HIS A 279 -1.14 55.08 -12.95
C HIS A 279 -1.83 56.29 -12.31
N ALA A 280 -1.41 56.65 -11.11
CA ALA A 280 -1.79 57.90 -10.44
C ALA A 280 -0.74 58.98 -10.71
N GLY A 281 -1.16 60.18 -11.09
CA GLY A 281 -0.25 61.27 -11.45
C GLY A 281 0.56 61.87 -10.28
N HIS A 282 0.21 61.57 -9.02
CA HIS A 282 0.83 62.17 -7.83
C HIS A 282 1.37 61.11 -6.86
N ASN A 283 0.49 60.34 -6.22
CA ASN A 283 0.87 59.30 -5.28
C ASN A 283 -0.24 58.27 -5.26
N SER A 284 0.11 56.99 -5.41
CA SER A 284 -0.83 55.88 -5.24
C SER A 284 -0.55 55.04 -3.99
N GLY A 285 0.49 55.39 -3.23
CA GLY A 285 1.01 54.56 -2.15
C GLY A 285 1.68 53.26 -2.64
N ARG A 286 1.94 53.13 -3.95
CA ARG A 286 2.56 51.95 -4.58
C ARG A 286 3.71 52.33 -5.50
N GLU A 287 4.66 51.42 -5.67
CA GLU A 287 5.77 51.59 -6.61
C GLU A 287 5.27 51.82 -8.04
N ASN A 288 6.03 52.62 -8.81
CA ASN A 288 5.68 53.02 -10.17
C ASN A 288 4.30 53.70 -10.30
N LEU A 289 3.78 54.26 -9.20
CA LEU A 289 2.52 55.01 -9.15
C LEU A 289 1.29 54.21 -9.61
N LEU A 290 1.27 52.88 -9.46
CA LEU A 290 0.13 52.08 -9.90
C LEU A 290 -1.14 52.39 -9.10
N SER A 291 -2.26 52.62 -9.79
CA SER A 291 -3.55 53.01 -9.22
C SER A 291 -4.17 51.92 -8.33
N SER A 292 -3.99 50.64 -8.68
CA SER A 292 -4.35 49.49 -7.85
C SER A 292 -3.15 48.53 -7.68
N ALA A 293 -3.28 47.45 -6.91
CA ALA A 293 -2.20 46.46 -6.81
C ALA A 293 -1.98 45.85 -8.21
N PRO A 294 -0.73 45.55 -8.66
CA PRO A 294 -0.45 45.13 -10.03
C PRO A 294 -1.39 44.03 -10.55
N GLN A 295 -1.66 43.03 -9.70
CA GLN A 295 -2.58 41.96 -10.02
C GLN A 295 -4.03 42.42 -10.17
N GLU A 296 -4.52 43.21 -9.22
CA GLU A 296 -5.90 43.72 -9.25
C GLU A 296 -6.10 44.60 -10.49
N LEU A 297 -5.11 45.43 -10.80
CA LEU A 297 -5.10 46.31 -11.95
C LEU A 297 -5.21 45.53 -13.26
N CYS A 298 -4.35 44.53 -13.47
CA CYS A 298 -4.40 43.72 -14.69
C CYS A 298 -5.72 42.95 -14.82
N LEU A 299 -6.26 42.41 -13.72
CA LEU A 299 -7.48 41.59 -13.74
C LEU A 299 -8.77 42.38 -13.95
N GLN A 300 -8.75 43.71 -13.84
CA GLN A 300 -9.89 44.55 -14.22
C GLN A 300 -10.22 44.42 -15.71
N CYS A 301 -9.20 44.19 -16.55
CA CYS A 301 -9.36 43.99 -17.99
C CYS A 301 -9.08 42.54 -18.42
N HIS A 302 -8.21 41.80 -17.72
CA HIS A 302 -7.84 40.41 -18.02
C HIS A 302 -8.54 39.40 -17.09
N SER A 303 -9.86 39.50 -16.97
CA SER A 303 -10.66 38.72 -16.01
C SER A 303 -10.56 37.19 -16.19
N ASP A 304 -10.29 36.70 -17.41
CA ASP A 304 -10.10 35.28 -17.72
C ASP A 304 -8.96 34.63 -16.92
N PHE A 305 -7.92 35.40 -16.58
CA PHE A 305 -6.81 34.91 -15.75
C PHE A 305 -7.17 34.80 -14.27
N GLY A 306 -8.26 35.41 -13.83
CA GLY A 306 -8.75 35.34 -12.45
C GLY A 306 -9.11 33.91 -12.02
N ASN A 307 -9.67 33.11 -12.94
CA ASN A 307 -9.97 31.70 -12.71
C ASN A 307 -8.70 30.83 -12.76
N MET A 308 -7.76 31.15 -13.65
CA MET A 308 -6.49 30.44 -13.77
C MET A 308 -5.64 30.52 -12.50
N LYS A 309 -5.62 31.69 -11.84
CA LYS A 309 -4.91 31.90 -10.56
C LYS A 309 -5.38 30.96 -9.44
N LYS A 310 -6.67 30.61 -9.45
CA LYS A 310 -7.29 29.74 -8.43
C LYS A 310 -7.00 28.26 -8.66
N SER A 311 -6.44 27.88 -9.81
CA SER A 311 -6.05 26.51 -10.09
C SER A 311 -4.91 26.10 -9.14
N PRO A 312 -5.04 24.95 -8.43
CA PRO A 312 -4.00 24.45 -7.55
C PRO A 312 -2.65 24.27 -8.26
N GLU A 313 -2.70 23.94 -9.54
CA GLU A 313 -1.59 23.63 -10.43
C GLU A 313 -1.18 24.83 -11.31
N ALA A 314 -1.56 26.06 -10.95
CA ALA A 314 -1.07 27.26 -11.64
C ALA A 314 0.43 27.46 -11.40
N HIS A 315 1.14 27.94 -12.42
CA HIS A 315 2.53 28.36 -12.30
C HIS A 315 2.66 29.42 -11.19
N THR A 316 3.70 29.30 -10.37
CA THR A 316 3.84 30.14 -9.16
C THR A 316 3.79 31.65 -9.47
N ALA A 317 4.42 32.09 -10.57
CA ALA A 317 4.35 33.49 -10.99
C ALA A 317 2.92 33.96 -11.31
N VAL A 318 2.09 33.09 -11.91
CA VAL A 318 0.67 33.38 -12.20
C VAL A 318 -0.14 33.37 -10.91
N LYS A 319 0.09 32.41 -10.03
CA LYS A 319 -0.59 32.30 -8.73
C LYS A 319 -0.36 33.53 -7.85
N LEU A 320 0.85 34.09 -7.89
CA LEU A 320 1.21 35.32 -7.19
C LEU A 320 0.82 36.61 -7.93
N GLY A 321 0.28 36.51 -9.15
CA GLY A 321 -0.10 37.68 -9.95
C GLY A 321 1.09 38.51 -10.47
N GLN A 322 2.26 37.89 -10.57
CA GLN A 322 3.51 38.52 -10.99
C GLN A 322 3.64 38.50 -12.53
N CYS A 323 2.59 38.93 -13.24
CA CYS A 323 2.51 38.88 -14.70
C CYS A 323 3.67 39.64 -15.37
N SER A 324 4.08 40.76 -14.77
CA SER A 324 5.16 41.62 -15.26
C SER A 324 6.57 41.02 -15.12
N THR A 325 6.73 39.83 -14.52
CA THR A 325 8.03 39.15 -14.50
C THR A 325 8.37 38.58 -15.87
N CYS A 326 7.38 37.97 -16.54
CA CYS A 326 7.51 37.38 -17.86
C CYS A 326 7.04 38.34 -18.97
N HIS A 327 6.06 39.20 -18.70
CA HIS A 327 5.51 40.15 -19.67
C HIS A 327 6.02 41.57 -19.43
N ASP A 328 6.20 42.35 -20.50
CA ASP A 328 6.35 43.80 -20.43
C ASP A 328 4.98 44.45 -20.62
N SER A 329 4.50 45.17 -19.60
CA SER A 329 3.15 45.74 -19.56
C SER A 329 2.94 46.91 -20.52
N HIS A 330 3.99 47.45 -21.13
CA HIS A 330 3.88 48.56 -22.09
C HIS A 330 4.17 48.12 -23.52
N GLY A 331 5.17 47.25 -23.71
CA GLY A 331 5.47 46.68 -25.02
C GLY A 331 6.78 45.89 -25.07
N SER A 332 6.83 44.95 -26.02
CA SER A 332 7.96 44.05 -26.27
C SER A 332 8.15 43.80 -27.77
N PRO A 333 9.37 43.47 -28.23
CA PRO A 333 9.59 42.96 -29.59
C PRO A 333 8.95 41.58 -29.82
N ASN A 334 8.59 40.84 -28.76
CA ASN A 334 8.10 39.47 -28.85
C ASN A 334 6.57 39.39 -28.78
N LYS A 335 5.99 38.37 -29.44
CA LYS A 335 4.53 38.12 -29.41
C LYS A 335 4.02 37.95 -27.98
N SER A 336 2.78 38.39 -27.73
CA SER A 336 2.13 38.30 -26.42
C SER A 336 2.89 39.03 -25.31
N LEU A 337 3.64 40.09 -25.65
CA LEU A 337 4.33 40.95 -24.70
C LEU A 337 5.40 40.26 -23.83
N VAL A 338 5.88 39.07 -24.20
CA VAL A 338 6.91 38.38 -23.38
C VAL A 338 8.27 39.06 -23.47
N LYS A 339 9.04 39.10 -22.38
CA LYS A 339 10.34 39.79 -22.35
C LYS A 339 11.45 39.07 -23.13
N SER A 340 11.35 37.75 -23.26
CA SER A 340 12.28 36.89 -23.99
C SER A 340 11.53 35.73 -24.66
N THR A 341 12.16 35.00 -25.58
CA THR A 341 11.54 33.90 -26.35
C THR A 341 12.09 32.53 -25.99
N GLY A 342 11.33 31.47 -26.30
CA GLY A 342 11.79 30.09 -26.23
C GLY A 342 12.28 29.66 -24.85
N ASN A 343 13.36 28.88 -24.85
CA ASN A 343 13.96 28.30 -23.64
C ASN A 343 14.59 29.38 -22.73
N ASP A 344 15.10 30.48 -23.30
CA ASP A 344 15.81 31.53 -22.55
C ASP A 344 14.91 32.22 -21.51
N LEU A 345 13.63 32.42 -21.83
CA LEU A 345 12.65 32.97 -20.88
C LEU A 345 12.48 32.05 -19.67
N CYS A 346 12.36 30.73 -19.90
CA CYS A 346 12.16 29.75 -18.85
C CYS A 346 13.44 29.54 -18.03
N LEU A 347 14.58 29.37 -18.70
CA LEU A 347 15.87 29.09 -18.06
C LEU A 347 16.42 30.29 -17.27
N GLY A 348 16.01 31.52 -17.61
CA GLY A 348 16.31 32.71 -16.83
C GLY A 348 15.79 32.66 -15.39
N CYS A 349 14.69 31.93 -15.15
CA CYS A 349 14.14 31.71 -13.81
C CYS A 349 14.40 30.29 -13.29
N HIS A 350 14.36 29.27 -14.15
CA HIS A 350 14.63 27.87 -13.80
C HIS A 350 16.12 27.56 -13.81
N LYS A 351 16.89 28.32 -13.03
CA LYS A 351 18.36 28.27 -13.02
C LYS A 351 18.91 26.88 -12.68
N ALA A 352 18.26 26.13 -11.81
CA ALA A 352 18.65 24.75 -11.50
C ALA A 352 18.59 23.81 -12.73
N ILE A 353 17.62 24.01 -13.63
CA ILE A 353 17.51 23.27 -14.88
C ILE A 353 18.58 23.75 -15.86
N ALA A 354 18.80 25.06 -15.97
CA ALA A 354 19.84 25.65 -16.81
C ALA A 354 21.24 25.13 -16.43
N ASP A 355 21.54 25.14 -15.14
CA ASP A 355 22.81 24.66 -14.60
C ASP A 355 22.96 23.14 -14.83
N SER A 356 21.87 22.35 -14.68
CA SER A 356 21.88 20.91 -14.97
C SER A 356 22.12 20.60 -16.45
N LEU A 357 21.57 21.40 -17.36
CA LEU A 357 21.75 21.22 -18.80
C LEU A 357 23.17 21.60 -19.24
N ALA A 358 23.74 22.64 -18.64
CA ALA A 358 25.09 23.10 -18.95
C ALA A 358 26.19 22.07 -18.64
N VAL A 359 25.94 21.17 -17.66
CA VAL A 359 26.88 20.11 -17.25
C VAL A 359 26.45 18.70 -17.65
N ALA A 360 25.31 18.55 -18.35
CA ALA A 360 24.83 17.26 -18.78
C ALA A 360 25.72 16.70 -19.91
N ALA A 361 26.31 15.52 -19.69
CA ALA A 361 27.01 14.81 -20.75
C ALA A 361 26.02 14.29 -21.83
N ILE A 362 24.77 14.05 -21.44
CA ILE A 362 23.69 13.59 -22.30
C ILE A 362 22.47 14.49 -22.03
N PRO A 363 22.36 15.66 -22.70
CA PRO A 363 21.13 16.45 -22.68
C PRO A 363 20.01 15.68 -23.40
N HIS A 364 18.77 15.85 -22.94
CA HIS A 364 17.63 15.20 -23.58
C HIS A 364 17.34 15.86 -24.94
N PRO A 365 17.42 15.15 -26.09
CA PRO A 365 17.33 15.76 -27.42
C PRO A 365 16.06 16.59 -27.66
N ALA A 366 14.93 16.17 -27.07
CA ALA A 366 13.66 16.90 -27.21
C ALA A 366 13.69 18.35 -26.67
N ILE A 367 14.67 18.73 -25.84
CA ILE A 367 14.81 20.13 -25.38
C ILE A 367 15.24 21.05 -26.53
N GLU A 368 16.11 20.57 -27.41
CA GLU A 368 16.54 21.32 -28.59
C GLU A 368 15.45 21.26 -29.68
N ASP A 369 14.86 20.07 -29.90
CA ASP A 369 13.92 19.84 -31.01
C ASP A 369 12.51 20.43 -30.77
N ARG A 370 11.99 20.38 -29.53
CA ARG A 370 10.62 20.81 -29.20
C ARG A 370 10.56 22.00 -28.23
N GLY A 371 11.68 22.37 -27.61
CA GLY A 371 11.74 23.40 -26.57
C GLY A 371 10.96 23.03 -25.30
N CYS A 372 11.02 23.89 -24.28
CA CYS A 372 10.31 23.67 -23.01
C CYS A 372 8.79 23.52 -23.19
N LEU A 373 8.21 24.28 -24.11
CA LEU A 373 6.76 24.33 -24.36
C LEU A 373 6.23 23.11 -25.11
N GLY A 374 7.10 22.26 -25.67
CA GLY A 374 6.70 20.98 -26.24
C GLY A 374 6.21 19.97 -25.18
N CYS A 375 6.63 20.18 -23.92
CA CYS A 375 6.26 19.32 -22.79
C CYS A 375 5.57 20.09 -21.66
N HIS A 376 5.76 21.41 -21.54
CA HIS A 376 5.22 22.22 -20.45
C HIS A 376 4.18 23.28 -20.89
N GLN A 377 3.20 23.54 -20.03
CA GLN A 377 2.20 24.59 -20.16
C GLN A 377 2.48 25.74 -19.17
N PRO A 378 2.93 26.92 -19.61
CA PRO A 378 3.61 27.89 -18.75
C PRO A 378 2.72 28.66 -17.76
N HIS A 379 1.39 28.63 -17.93
CA HIS A 379 0.45 29.35 -17.06
C HIS A 379 -0.23 28.42 -16.05
N THR A 380 -0.94 27.41 -16.56
CA THR A 380 -1.66 26.41 -15.76
C THR A 380 -1.70 25.10 -16.53
N SER A 381 -1.76 23.97 -15.84
CA SER A 381 -2.06 22.66 -16.41
C SER A 381 -2.80 21.83 -15.38
N LYS A 382 -3.57 20.84 -15.81
CA LYS A 382 -4.14 19.82 -14.90
C LYS A 382 -3.10 18.79 -14.41
N LYS A 383 -1.86 18.85 -14.92
CA LYS A 383 -0.80 17.85 -14.69
C LYS A 383 0.45 18.52 -14.12
N THR A 384 1.02 17.94 -13.07
CA THR A 384 2.19 18.49 -12.35
C THR A 384 3.52 17.95 -12.93
N PRO A 385 4.59 18.76 -13.05
CA PRO A 385 4.69 20.20 -12.81
C PRO A 385 4.45 20.97 -14.11
N LEU A 386 3.18 21.22 -14.44
CA LEU A 386 2.75 21.90 -15.64
C LEU A 386 3.00 21.15 -16.94
N LEU A 387 2.74 19.85 -16.99
CA LEU A 387 2.91 19.07 -18.22
C LEU A 387 1.74 19.30 -19.18
N VAL A 388 1.99 19.26 -20.49
CA VAL A 388 0.93 19.39 -21.51
C VAL A 388 -0.01 18.18 -21.54
N ASP A 389 0.44 17.03 -21.04
CA ASP A 389 -0.31 15.76 -20.93
C ASP A 389 0.34 14.85 -19.87
N ASP A 390 -0.18 13.63 -19.68
CA ASP A 390 0.43 12.61 -18.83
C ASP A 390 1.83 12.21 -19.31
N GLN A 391 2.77 12.05 -18.36
CA GLN A 391 4.18 11.77 -18.65
C GLN A 391 4.37 10.57 -19.59
N LYS A 392 3.60 9.49 -19.38
CA LYS A 392 3.62 8.30 -20.24
C LYS A 392 3.27 8.64 -21.70
N THR A 393 2.23 9.45 -21.91
CA THR A 393 1.73 9.84 -23.23
C THR A 393 2.73 10.75 -23.95
N ILE A 394 3.35 11.70 -23.24
CA ILE A 394 4.37 12.57 -23.80
C ILE A 394 5.59 11.75 -24.23
N CYS A 395 6.08 10.87 -23.34
CA CYS A 395 7.27 10.07 -23.59
C CYS A 395 7.06 9.02 -24.69
N SER A 396 5.90 8.38 -24.76
CA SER A 396 5.63 7.31 -25.74
C SER A 396 5.60 7.80 -27.18
N GLN A 397 5.40 9.10 -27.42
CA GLN A 397 5.50 9.70 -28.76
C GLN A 397 6.92 9.60 -29.37
N CYS A 398 7.94 9.40 -28.53
CA CYS A 398 9.33 9.27 -28.97
C CYS A 398 9.99 7.95 -28.49
N HIS A 399 9.48 7.31 -27.43
CA HIS A 399 10.04 6.10 -26.83
C HIS A 399 9.18 4.84 -27.08
N GLU A 400 8.90 4.52 -28.34
CA GLU A 400 8.03 3.41 -28.74
C GLU A 400 8.54 2.02 -28.27
N ASN A 401 9.86 1.80 -28.30
CA ASN A 401 10.46 0.52 -27.87
C ASN A 401 10.16 0.20 -26.40
N THR A 402 10.19 1.22 -25.56
CA THR A 402 9.86 1.13 -24.13
C THR A 402 8.41 0.68 -23.92
N MET A 403 7.50 1.05 -24.83
CA MET A 403 6.10 0.58 -24.78
C MET A 403 5.97 -0.91 -25.11
N THR A 404 6.89 -1.48 -25.88
CA THR A 404 6.89 -2.94 -26.15
C THR A 404 7.26 -3.74 -24.90
N GLU A 405 8.16 -3.22 -24.05
CA GLU A 405 8.54 -3.84 -22.77
C GLU A 405 7.34 -3.92 -21.81
N SER A 406 6.36 -3.01 -21.93
CA SER A 406 5.14 -2.99 -21.12
C SER A 406 4.17 -4.17 -21.37
N LYS A 407 4.51 -5.10 -22.26
CA LYS A 407 3.75 -6.33 -22.50
C LYS A 407 4.25 -7.55 -21.71
N ALA A 408 5.36 -7.42 -20.98
CA ALA A 408 5.91 -8.51 -20.20
C ALA A 408 5.02 -8.88 -19.01
N ASN A 409 5.15 -10.12 -18.51
CA ASN A 409 4.28 -10.63 -17.44
C ASN A 409 4.45 -9.91 -16.08
N VAL A 410 5.65 -9.40 -15.80
CA VAL A 410 5.99 -8.69 -14.57
C VAL A 410 6.51 -7.31 -14.93
N ILE A 411 5.69 -6.29 -14.65
CA ILE A 411 6.01 -4.91 -14.98
C ILE A 411 6.30 -4.15 -13.69
N HIS A 412 7.38 -3.38 -13.67
CA HIS A 412 7.77 -2.58 -12.53
C HIS A 412 6.74 -1.47 -12.28
N THR A 413 6.24 -1.35 -11.05
CA THR A 413 5.11 -0.45 -10.71
C THR A 413 5.30 1.02 -11.12
N PRO A 414 6.46 1.66 -10.85
CA PRO A 414 6.68 3.05 -11.30
C PRO A 414 6.62 3.19 -12.83
N PHE A 415 6.99 2.14 -13.55
CA PHE A 415 6.96 2.09 -15.01
C PHE A 415 5.53 1.96 -15.56
N VAL A 416 4.70 1.06 -14.99
CA VAL A 416 3.27 0.94 -15.34
C VAL A 416 2.54 2.28 -15.19
N ASN A 417 2.81 2.95 -14.08
CA ASN A 417 2.20 4.23 -13.72
C ASN A 417 2.73 5.43 -14.53
N GLY A 418 3.66 5.21 -15.46
CA GLY A 418 4.20 6.29 -16.29
C GLY A 418 5.11 7.26 -15.56
N GLN A 419 5.65 6.89 -14.41
CA GLN A 419 6.48 7.76 -13.56
C GLN A 419 7.96 7.73 -13.99
N CYS A 420 8.22 7.93 -15.28
CA CYS A 420 9.57 7.87 -15.86
C CYS A 420 10.53 8.83 -15.15
N GLY A 421 10.01 9.98 -14.70
CA GLY A 421 10.76 11.01 -13.99
C GLY A 421 11.19 10.64 -12.57
N SER A 422 10.76 9.50 -12.02
CA SER A 422 11.23 9.06 -10.70
C SER A 422 12.68 8.54 -10.77
N CYS A 423 13.03 7.86 -11.86
CA CYS A 423 14.34 7.25 -12.07
C CYS A 423 15.19 8.02 -13.08
N HIS A 424 14.57 8.58 -14.13
CA HIS A 424 15.25 9.33 -15.19
C HIS A 424 15.13 10.84 -14.98
N ASN A 425 16.21 11.57 -15.25
CA ASN A 425 16.19 13.03 -15.39
C ASN A 425 15.79 13.37 -16.83
N VAL A 426 14.52 13.70 -17.01
CA VAL A 426 13.92 13.97 -18.33
C VAL A 426 14.51 15.17 -19.07
N HIS A 427 15.30 16.01 -18.38
CA HIS A 427 15.97 17.13 -19.03
C HIS A 427 17.39 16.77 -19.53
N GLY A 428 18.02 15.76 -18.92
CA GLY A 428 19.40 15.37 -19.22
C GLY A 428 20.18 15.00 -17.98
N SER A 429 21.21 14.18 -18.13
CA SER A 429 22.07 13.73 -17.04
C SER A 429 23.49 13.50 -17.54
N SER A 430 24.44 13.45 -16.60
CA SER A 430 25.80 12.96 -16.87
C SER A 430 25.90 11.43 -16.83
N ARG A 431 24.81 10.73 -16.49
CA ARG A 431 24.78 9.27 -16.31
C ARG A 431 24.11 8.55 -17.49
N PRO A 432 24.59 7.35 -17.87
CA PRO A 432 23.95 6.52 -18.91
C PRO A 432 22.46 6.31 -18.66
N GLY A 433 21.67 6.30 -19.73
CA GLY A 433 20.21 6.18 -19.64
C GLY A 433 19.52 7.36 -18.94
N MET A 434 20.19 8.50 -18.79
CA MET A 434 19.67 9.70 -18.13
C MET A 434 19.23 9.47 -16.68
N LEU A 435 19.89 8.59 -15.92
CA LEU A 435 19.51 8.33 -14.53
C LEU A 435 19.69 9.55 -13.62
N ARG A 436 18.82 9.70 -12.61
CA ARG A 436 18.86 10.80 -11.62
C ARG A 436 19.99 10.66 -10.60
N ALA A 437 20.50 9.44 -10.40
CA ALA A 437 21.59 9.12 -9.48
C ALA A 437 22.34 7.86 -9.96
N GLU A 438 23.37 7.44 -9.22
CA GLU A 438 24.00 6.13 -9.44
C GLU A 438 22.98 5.00 -9.30
N THR A 439 23.13 3.93 -10.09
CA THR A 439 22.16 2.81 -10.17
C THR A 439 21.76 2.28 -8.80
N VAL A 440 22.73 2.07 -7.90
CA VAL A 440 22.47 1.59 -6.53
C VAL A 440 21.57 2.54 -5.73
N MET A 441 21.71 3.86 -5.91
CA MET A 441 20.91 4.86 -5.22
C MET A 441 19.53 5.05 -5.83
N VAL A 442 19.41 4.91 -7.17
CA VAL A 442 18.11 4.97 -7.86
C VAL A 442 17.20 3.87 -7.36
N CYS A 443 17.72 2.63 -7.30
CA CYS A 443 16.95 1.48 -6.81
C CYS A 443 16.78 1.53 -5.29
N GLY A 444 17.86 1.80 -4.54
CA GLY A 444 17.91 1.74 -3.08
C GLY A 444 16.99 2.73 -2.36
N ARG A 445 16.64 3.86 -3.00
CA ARG A 445 15.68 4.83 -2.44
C ARG A 445 14.29 4.23 -2.22
N CYS A 446 13.90 3.25 -3.04
CA CYS A 446 12.61 2.55 -2.93
C CYS A 446 12.79 1.13 -2.37
N HIS A 447 13.92 0.48 -2.67
CA HIS A 447 14.21 -0.89 -2.23
C HIS A 447 15.16 -0.90 -1.02
N GLY A 448 14.69 -0.37 0.12
CA GLY A 448 15.50 -0.24 1.34
C GLY A 448 16.12 -1.56 1.83
N GLY A 449 15.42 -2.70 1.66
CA GLY A 449 15.95 -4.02 2.02
C GLY A 449 17.19 -4.45 1.21
N ILE A 450 17.35 -3.94 -0.02
CA ILE A 450 18.58 -4.15 -0.80
C ILE A 450 19.73 -3.38 -0.15
N MET A 451 19.50 -2.12 0.23
CA MET A 451 20.53 -1.31 0.88
C MET A 451 20.96 -1.90 2.22
N GLU A 452 20.03 -2.45 3.00
CA GLU A 452 20.34 -3.17 4.23
C GLU A 452 21.21 -4.41 3.95
N ALA A 453 20.88 -5.22 2.94
CA ALA A 453 21.66 -6.38 2.53
C ALA A 453 23.08 -6.01 2.06
N LEU A 454 23.22 -4.92 1.30
CA LEU A 454 24.50 -4.41 0.81
C LEU A 454 25.41 -3.87 1.93
N ASN A 455 24.80 -3.33 2.99
CA ASN A 455 25.51 -2.86 4.17
C ASN A 455 25.78 -4.00 5.19
N GLY A 456 25.27 -5.20 4.93
CA GLY A 456 25.49 -6.38 5.73
C GLY A 456 26.95 -6.88 5.68
N PRO A 457 27.32 -7.82 6.58
CA PRO A 457 28.68 -8.33 6.68
C PRO A 457 29.12 -9.13 5.45
N VAL A 458 28.18 -9.69 4.67
CA VAL A 458 28.47 -10.44 3.44
C VAL A 458 27.66 -9.87 2.27
N ALA A 459 28.13 -8.78 1.66
CA ALA A 459 27.52 -8.20 0.46
C ALA A 459 27.88 -9.01 -0.80
N HIS A 460 26.93 -9.20 -1.71
CA HIS A 460 27.19 -9.83 -3.00
C HIS A 460 27.88 -8.82 -3.95
N PRO A 461 29.08 -9.09 -4.50
CA PRO A 461 29.85 -8.08 -5.23
C PRO A 461 29.11 -7.41 -6.40
N PRO A 462 28.43 -8.14 -7.32
CA PRO A 462 27.69 -7.50 -8.42
C PRO A 462 26.60 -6.53 -7.93
N ALA A 463 25.95 -6.85 -6.80
CA ALA A 463 24.94 -5.96 -6.21
C ALA A 463 25.58 -4.74 -5.54
N LYS A 464 26.72 -4.93 -4.84
CA LYS A 464 27.48 -3.86 -4.19
C LYS A 464 28.07 -2.86 -5.17
N ASP A 465 28.55 -3.36 -6.31
CA ASP A 465 29.17 -2.56 -7.35
C ASP A 465 28.13 -1.87 -8.27
N GLY A 466 26.84 -2.07 -8.00
CA GLY A 466 25.74 -1.39 -8.71
C GLY A 466 25.41 -2.01 -10.07
N GLU A 467 25.87 -3.25 -10.33
CA GLU A 467 25.59 -4.01 -11.55
C GLU A 467 24.21 -4.67 -11.52
N CYS A 468 23.18 -3.94 -11.05
CA CYS A 468 21.83 -4.46 -10.90
C CYS A 468 21.26 -4.98 -12.23
N ALA A 469 21.63 -4.31 -13.32
CA ALA A 469 21.24 -4.68 -14.67
C ALA A 469 21.99 -5.92 -15.20
N ALA A 470 22.90 -6.55 -14.45
CA ALA A 470 23.45 -7.86 -14.81
C ALA A 470 22.35 -8.94 -14.68
N CYS A 471 21.58 -8.88 -13.60
CA CYS A 471 20.54 -9.86 -13.29
C CYS A 471 19.11 -9.36 -13.58
N HIS A 472 18.86 -8.04 -13.50
CA HIS A 472 17.51 -7.47 -13.59
C HIS A 472 17.22 -6.70 -14.88
N LYS A 473 15.94 -6.63 -15.27
CA LYS A 473 15.36 -5.71 -16.25
C LYS A 473 14.51 -4.66 -15.51
N ALA A 474 15.05 -3.45 -15.34
CA ALA A 474 14.49 -2.45 -14.43
C ALA A 474 13.07 -1.92 -14.76
N HIS A 475 12.58 -2.13 -15.99
CA HIS A 475 11.23 -1.72 -16.39
C HIS A 475 10.22 -2.86 -16.35
N ALA A 476 10.56 -4.00 -16.95
CA ALA A 476 9.67 -5.13 -17.06
C ALA A 476 10.45 -6.41 -17.41
N SER A 477 9.95 -7.55 -16.95
CA SER A 477 10.45 -8.87 -17.31
C SER A 477 9.34 -9.92 -17.30
N ASP A 478 9.58 -11.07 -17.91
CA ASP A 478 8.67 -12.21 -17.83
C ASP A 478 8.85 -13.03 -16.55
N PHE A 479 9.90 -12.74 -15.77
CA PHE A 479 10.28 -13.47 -14.57
C PHE A 479 10.11 -12.62 -13.29
N ALA A 480 9.71 -13.28 -12.21
CA ALA A 480 9.51 -12.65 -10.90
C ALA A 480 10.78 -11.91 -10.43
N GLY A 481 10.60 -10.82 -9.67
CA GLY A 481 11.72 -9.98 -9.22
C GLY A 481 12.42 -9.24 -10.36
N LEU A 482 11.79 -9.12 -11.53
CA LEU A 482 12.36 -8.48 -12.72
C LEU A 482 13.66 -9.13 -13.22
N LEU A 483 13.86 -10.42 -12.96
CA LEU A 483 15.05 -11.13 -13.42
C LEU A 483 15.09 -11.24 -14.95
N LYS A 484 16.27 -11.22 -15.56
CA LYS A 484 16.39 -11.35 -17.03
C LYS A 484 15.96 -12.71 -17.57
N ILE A 485 16.19 -13.75 -16.79
CA ILE A 485 15.91 -15.17 -17.08
C ILE A 485 15.40 -15.87 -15.80
N GLU A 486 15.03 -17.14 -15.90
CA GLU A 486 14.60 -17.95 -14.74
C GLU A 486 15.66 -17.95 -13.62
N GLN A 487 15.21 -17.90 -12.36
CA GLN A 487 16.11 -17.79 -11.19
C GLN A 487 17.13 -18.93 -11.10
N LYS A 488 16.75 -20.16 -11.44
CA LYS A 488 17.69 -21.30 -11.45
C LYS A 488 18.84 -21.14 -12.44
N LEU A 489 18.64 -20.36 -13.52
CA LEU A 489 19.61 -20.16 -14.59
C LEU A 489 20.46 -18.89 -14.39
N VAL A 490 19.88 -17.82 -13.83
CA VAL A 490 20.61 -16.55 -13.63
C VAL A 490 21.83 -16.72 -12.73
N CYS A 491 21.78 -17.65 -11.79
CA CYS A 491 22.89 -17.95 -10.89
C CYS A 491 24.01 -18.72 -11.61
N SER A 492 23.67 -19.73 -12.42
CA SER A 492 24.64 -20.62 -13.07
C SER A 492 25.41 -19.97 -14.22
N GLU A 493 24.91 -18.86 -14.78
CA GLU A 493 25.68 -18.03 -15.73
C GLU A 493 27.03 -17.56 -15.15
N CYS A 494 27.12 -17.44 -13.82
CA CYS A 494 28.34 -17.06 -13.10
C CYS A 494 28.85 -18.13 -12.11
N HIS A 495 27.97 -18.94 -11.52
CA HIS A 495 28.29 -19.93 -10.48
C HIS A 495 28.19 -21.38 -11.01
N GLY A 496 29.20 -21.82 -11.77
CA GLY A 496 29.23 -23.14 -12.41
C GLY A 496 29.31 -24.35 -11.48
N ASP A 497 29.53 -24.15 -10.18
CA ASP A 497 29.50 -25.17 -9.13
C ASP A 497 28.08 -25.56 -8.69
N VAL A 498 27.10 -24.69 -8.97
CA VAL A 498 25.68 -24.93 -8.65
C VAL A 498 25.15 -26.15 -9.41
N ASP A 499 25.47 -26.29 -10.70
CA ASP A 499 24.99 -27.41 -11.52
C ASP A 499 25.37 -28.79 -10.95
N GLY A 500 26.57 -28.89 -10.34
CA GLY A 500 27.01 -30.12 -9.68
C GLY A 500 26.25 -30.43 -8.38
N GLN A 501 25.83 -29.39 -7.64
CA GLN A 501 25.03 -29.56 -6.41
C GLN A 501 23.57 -29.91 -6.71
N LEU A 502 23.08 -29.57 -7.91
CA LEU A 502 21.73 -29.90 -8.37
C LEU A 502 21.63 -31.31 -8.98
N ALA A 503 22.76 -31.97 -9.25
CA ALA A 503 22.82 -33.28 -9.91
C ALA A 503 22.69 -34.47 -8.92
N VAL A 504 21.70 -34.43 -8.02
CA VAL A 504 21.44 -35.47 -7.01
C VAL A 504 20.02 -36.04 -7.13
N LYS A 505 19.81 -37.29 -6.70
CA LYS A 505 18.54 -38.01 -6.87
C LYS A 505 17.39 -37.36 -6.10
N ASN A 506 17.62 -36.91 -4.87
CA ASN A 506 16.64 -36.25 -4.04
C ASN A 506 17.08 -34.80 -3.84
N LEU A 507 16.38 -33.87 -4.48
CA LEU A 507 16.60 -32.44 -4.26
C LEU A 507 15.67 -31.95 -3.17
N HIS A 508 16.20 -31.08 -2.31
CA HIS A 508 15.37 -30.39 -1.35
C HIS A 508 14.36 -29.51 -2.10
N GLU A 509 13.09 -29.53 -1.68
CA GLU A 509 11.97 -28.99 -2.47
C GLU A 509 12.15 -27.53 -2.95
N PRO A 510 12.64 -26.56 -2.13
CA PRO A 510 12.90 -25.20 -2.61
C PRO A 510 13.94 -25.15 -3.75
N VAL A 511 14.93 -26.02 -3.70
CA VAL A 511 15.99 -26.12 -4.72
C VAL A 511 15.45 -26.76 -5.99
N LYS A 512 14.66 -27.84 -5.86
CA LYS A 512 13.99 -28.51 -6.97
C LYS A 512 13.09 -27.56 -7.77
N ASN A 513 12.43 -26.63 -7.08
CA ASN A 513 11.56 -25.62 -7.71
C ASN A 513 12.33 -24.42 -8.28
N GLY A 514 13.64 -24.34 -8.06
CA GLY A 514 14.48 -23.24 -8.53
C GLY A 514 14.39 -21.97 -7.67
N ASP A 515 13.85 -22.07 -6.46
CA ASP A 515 13.61 -20.96 -5.53
C ASP A 515 14.84 -20.68 -4.67
N CYS A 516 16.01 -20.49 -5.29
CA CYS A 516 17.28 -20.27 -4.60
C CYS A 516 17.23 -19.09 -3.61
N ALA A 517 16.43 -18.05 -3.94
CA ALA A 517 16.33 -16.85 -3.11
C ALA A 517 15.51 -17.02 -1.82
N SER A 518 14.88 -18.18 -1.62
CA SER A 518 14.18 -18.51 -0.38
C SER A 518 15.14 -18.71 0.80
N CYS A 519 16.36 -19.18 0.50
CA CYS A 519 17.42 -19.40 1.48
C CYS A 519 18.61 -18.46 1.28
N HIS A 520 18.91 -18.06 0.05
CA HIS A 520 20.00 -17.14 -0.26
C HIS A 520 19.47 -15.74 -0.54
N ASN A 521 20.14 -14.70 -0.06
CA ASN A 521 19.85 -13.33 -0.47
C ASN A 521 20.87 -12.89 -1.54
N PRO A 522 20.47 -12.84 -2.83
CA PRO A 522 21.38 -12.53 -3.93
C PRO A 522 21.94 -11.10 -3.92
N HIS A 523 21.51 -10.24 -3.00
CA HIS A 523 22.08 -8.91 -2.80
C HIS A 523 23.14 -8.90 -1.68
N GLY A 524 22.97 -9.73 -0.66
CA GLY A 524 23.85 -9.77 0.51
C GLY A 524 23.19 -10.44 1.71
N GLY A 525 23.98 -11.12 2.54
CA GLY A 525 23.52 -11.86 3.71
C GLY A 525 24.25 -11.48 4.99
N GLN A 526 23.73 -11.98 6.12
CA GLN A 526 24.37 -11.86 7.43
C GLN A 526 25.40 -12.96 7.66
N SER A 527 25.45 -13.97 6.79
CA SER A 527 26.27 -15.16 6.96
C SER A 527 26.87 -15.65 5.64
N LYS A 528 27.93 -16.46 5.74
CA LYS A 528 28.65 -17.01 4.58
C LYS A 528 27.68 -17.72 3.64
N GLY A 529 27.92 -17.59 2.32
CA GLY A 529 27.03 -18.15 1.29
C GLY A 529 25.78 -17.31 1.06
N LEU A 530 25.82 -16.00 1.38
CA LEU A 530 24.71 -15.07 1.20
C LEU A 530 23.45 -15.46 1.97
N LEU A 531 23.60 -16.13 3.11
CA LEU A 531 22.45 -16.54 3.91
C LEU A 531 21.94 -15.35 4.75
N PRO A 532 20.62 -15.13 4.83
CA PRO A 532 20.05 -14.05 5.63
C PRO A 532 20.27 -14.28 7.13
N VAL A 533 20.30 -15.53 7.57
CA VAL A 533 20.62 -15.98 8.94
C VAL A 533 21.39 -17.31 8.89
N ALA A 534 22.14 -17.64 9.95
CA ALA A 534 22.98 -18.85 9.99
C ALA A 534 22.27 -20.07 10.58
N GLY A 535 22.64 -21.26 10.09
CA GLY A 535 22.45 -22.55 10.78
C GLY A 535 21.01 -22.85 11.16
N LYS A 536 20.80 -23.21 12.43
CA LYS A 536 19.50 -23.64 13.00
C LYS A 536 18.35 -22.67 12.72
N GLU A 537 18.60 -21.36 12.80
CA GLU A 537 17.56 -20.34 12.64
C GLU A 537 17.02 -20.31 11.21
N LEU A 538 17.89 -20.52 10.22
CA LEU A 538 17.48 -20.62 8.81
C LEU A 538 16.57 -21.84 8.60
N CYS A 539 17.01 -23.00 9.08
CA CYS A 539 16.28 -24.25 8.89
C CYS A 539 14.92 -24.23 9.58
N LEU A 540 14.85 -23.76 10.83
CA LEU A 540 13.60 -23.70 11.60
C LEU A 540 12.62 -22.64 11.08
N GLY A 541 13.06 -21.72 10.22
CA GLY A 541 12.17 -20.79 9.53
C GLY A 541 11.15 -21.50 8.62
N CYS A 542 11.53 -22.65 8.05
CA CYS A 542 10.64 -23.49 7.24
C CYS A 542 10.24 -24.79 7.97
N HIS A 543 11.15 -25.37 8.75
CA HIS A 543 10.88 -26.59 9.52
C HIS A 543 10.40 -26.27 10.94
N SER A 544 9.34 -25.46 11.06
CA SER A 544 8.80 -25.00 12.35
C SER A 544 8.36 -26.16 13.26
N ASP A 545 7.89 -27.26 12.69
CA ASP A 545 7.45 -28.44 13.43
C ASP A 545 8.61 -29.09 14.19
N MET A 546 9.83 -29.00 13.66
CA MET A 546 11.03 -29.46 14.35
C MET A 546 11.33 -28.63 15.58
N ALA A 547 10.95 -27.34 15.63
CA ALA A 547 11.19 -26.52 16.82
C ALA A 547 10.46 -27.09 18.05
N ALA A 548 9.26 -27.64 17.87
CA ALA A 548 8.52 -28.33 18.93
C ALA A 548 9.20 -29.63 19.36
N GLU A 549 9.66 -30.44 18.40
CA GLU A 549 10.39 -31.69 18.68
C GLU A 549 11.66 -31.46 19.50
N LEU A 550 12.37 -30.35 19.28
CA LEU A 550 13.57 -29.98 20.05
C LEU A 550 13.30 -29.50 21.49
N THR A 551 12.04 -29.49 21.94
CA THR A 551 11.68 -29.21 23.34
C THR A 551 11.55 -30.47 24.21
N LYS A 552 11.63 -31.66 23.61
CA LYS A 552 11.51 -32.93 24.33
C LYS A 552 12.63 -33.13 25.35
N ALA A 553 12.39 -34.04 26.30
CA ALA A 553 13.26 -34.25 27.47
C ALA A 553 14.71 -34.59 27.10
N VAL A 554 14.91 -35.37 26.02
CA VAL A 554 16.22 -35.76 25.53
C VAL A 554 16.37 -35.31 24.08
N VAL A 555 17.28 -34.37 23.83
CA VAL A 555 17.63 -33.90 22.48
C VAL A 555 19.02 -34.38 22.13
N HIS A 556 19.19 -34.88 20.90
CA HIS A 556 20.47 -35.34 20.41
C HIS A 556 21.46 -34.18 20.30
N GLN A 557 22.69 -34.39 20.77
CA GLN A 557 23.64 -33.29 21.01
C GLN A 557 23.97 -32.44 19.75
N PRO A 558 24.27 -33.00 18.57
CA PRO A 558 24.53 -32.19 17.36
C PRO A 558 23.32 -31.33 16.98
N VAL A 559 22.11 -31.87 17.12
CA VAL A 559 20.86 -31.18 16.82
C VAL A 559 20.57 -30.07 17.83
N LYS A 560 20.85 -30.32 19.11
CA LYS A 560 20.76 -29.30 20.17
C LYS A 560 21.68 -28.12 19.89
N ASN A 561 22.87 -28.38 19.34
CA ASN A 561 23.84 -27.36 18.94
C ASN A 561 23.49 -26.66 17.62
N GLY A 562 22.48 -27.12 16.88
CA GLY A 562 22.08 -26.52 15.60
C GLY A 562 22.90 -26.98 14.40
N GLU A 563 23.61 -28.10 14.51
CA GLU A 563 24.52 -28.64 13.49
C GLU A 563 23.77 -29.56 12.51
N CYS A 564 22.68 -29.06 11.93
CA CYS A 564 21.81 -29.84 11.03
C CYS A 564 22.58 -30.39 9.81
N SER A 565 23.52 -29.60 9.30
CA SER A 565 24.31 -29.91 8.10
C SER A 565 25.38 -31.00 8.31
N THR A 566 25.57 -31.46 9.54
CA THR A 566 26.43 -32.63 9.81
C THR A 566 25.80 -33.91 9.28
N CYS A 567 24.46 -33.98 9.33
CA CYS A 567 23.69 -35.15 8.91
C CYS A 567 22.92 -34.91 7.60
N HIS A 568 22.48 -33.68 7.34
CA HIS A 568 21.68 -33.32 6.17
C HIS A 568 22.44 -32.46 5.15
N LEU A 569 22.16 -32.63 3.86
CA LEU A 569 22.62 -31.76 2.78
C LEU A 569 21.48 -30.78 2.40
N PRO A 570 21.59 -29.49 2.71
CA PRO A 570 20.49 -28.52 2.54
C PRO A 570 19.96 -28.33 1.12
N HIS A 571 20.74 -28.70 0.10
CA HIS A 571 20.33 -28.65 -1.31
C HIS A 571 19.72 -29.96 -1.82
N GLY A 572 20.05 -31.08 -1.18
CA GLY A 572 19.66 -32.42 -1.61
C GLY A 572 20.79 -33.45 -1.52
N SER A 573 20.44 -34.72 -1.56
CA SER A 573 21.39 -35.84 -1.61
C SER A 573 20.87 -37.05 -2.39
N ASN A 574 21.70 -38.07 -2.55
CA ASN A 574 21.27 -39.35 -3.14
C ASN A 574 20.54 -40.26 -2.13
N GLU A 575 20.55 -39.89 -0.85
CA GLU A 575 19.91 -40.62 0.25
C GLU A 575 18.53 -40.04 0.58
N LYS A 576 17.64 -40.86 1.16
CA LYS A 576 16.33 -40.37 1.64
C LYS A 576 16.53 -39.33 2.75
N ASN A 577 15.60 -38.37 2.85
CA ASN A 577 15.62 -37.28 3.83
C ASN A 577 16.89 -36.42 3.77
N ASP A 578 17.47 -36.30 2.57
CA ASP A 578 18.66 -35.49 2.26
C ASP A 578 19.86 -35.80 3.15
N LEU A 579 20.01 -37.05 3.59
CA LEU A 579 21.12 -37.47 4.45
C LEU A 579 22.45 -37.43 3.70
N THR A 580 23.54 -37.14 4.41
CA THR A 580 24.89 -37.11 3.84
C THR A 580 25.41 -38.51 3.49
N LYS A 581 24.91 -39.55 4.16
CA LYS A 581 25.28 -40.98 4.03
C LYS A 581 24.12 -41.89 4.42
N PRO A 582 24.15 -43.20 4.06
CA PRO A 582 23.22 -44.19 4.60
C PRO A 582 23.21 -44.19 6.14
N VAL A 583 22.03 -44.36 6.75
CA VAL A 583 21.81 -44.18 8.20
C VAL A 583 22.82 -44.93 9.06
N ALA A 584 23.06 -46.21 8.78
CA ALA A 584 23.94 -47.04 9.60
C ALA A 584 25.39 -46.51 9.59
N GLU A 585 25.89 -46.06 8.43
CA GLU A 585 27.23 -45.49 8.30
C GLU A 585 27.31 -44.10 8.94
N LEU A 586 26.28 -43.26 8.71
CA LEU A 586 26.19 -41.91 9.28
C LEU A 586 26.25 -41.93 10.82
N CYS A 587 25.48 -42.81 11.45
CA CYS A 587 25.50 -42.94 12.90
C CYS A 587 26.85 -43.49 13.40
N GLN A 588 27.48 -44.39 12.64
CA GLN A 588 28.75 -45.04 13.01
C GLN A 588 29.97 -44.11 12.93
N ASP A 589 29.88 -43.00 12.20
CA ASP A 589 30.91 -41.95 12.20
C ASP A 589 31.15 -41.39 13.63
N CYS A 590 30.13 -41.45 14.49
CA CYS A 590 30.17 -40.96 15.87
C CYS A 590 29.88 -42.04 16.94
N HIS A 591 29.12 -43.09 16.60
CA HIS A 591 28.67 -44.12 17.54
C HIS A 591 29.26 -45.50 17.19
N ASP A 592 30.16 -46.00 18.02
CA ASP A 592 30.75 -47.33 17.82
C ASP A 592 29.82 -48.45 18.34
N PRO A 593 29.27 -49.32 17.46
CA PRO A 593 28.40 -50.44 17.85
C PRO A 593 29.19 -51.64 18.41
N SER A 594 30.52 -51.64 18.30
CA SER A 594 31.36 -52.78 18.68
C SER A 594 31.78 -52.78 20.15
N ILE A 595 31.64 -51.65 20.85
CA ILE A 595 32.02 -51.53 22.27
C ILE A 595 31.04 -52.26 23.19
N GLU A 596 31.56 -52.85 24.28
CA GLU A 596 30.73 -53.64 25.20
C GLU A 596 29.62 -52.84 25.88
N LYS A 597 29.84 -51.54 26.10
CA LYS A 597 28.81 -50.65 26.63
C LYS A 597 27.58 -50.59 25.72
N THR A 598 27.78 -50.56 24.41
CA THR A 598 26.70 -50.55 23.43
C THR A 598 26.00 -51.90 23.40
N LYS A 599 26.74 -53.02 23.35
CA LYS A 599 26.14 -54.37 23.40
C LYS A 599 25.32 -54.60 24.67
N THR A 600 25.85 -54.22 25.83
CA THR A 600 25.14 -54.31 27.12
C THR A 600 23.88 -53.46 27.13
N ALA A 601 23.93 -52.23 26.58
CA ALA A 601 22.76 -51.36 26.50
C ALA A 601 21.64 -51.93 25.60
N HIS A 602 21.98 -52.81 24.65
CA HIS A 602 21.03 -53.48 23.75
C HIS A 602 20.76 -54.95 24.15
N GLY A 603 20.98 -55.31 25.43
CA GLY A 603 20.63 -56.63 25.94
C GLY A 603 21.48 -57.79 25.40
N GLY A 604 22.72 -57.50 24.96
CA GLY A 604 23.63 -58.48 24.35
C GLY A 604 23.50 -58.60 22.83
N TYR A 605 22.58 -57.86 22.21
CA TYR A 605 22.36 -57.88 20.77
C TYR A 605 23.44 -57.12 19.98
N VAL A 606 23.84 -57.67 18.83
CA VAL A 606 24.81 -57.03 17.92
C VAL A 606 24.07 -56.12 16.94
N VAL A 607 24.18 -54.80 17.13
CA VAL A 607 23.51 -53.76 16.32
C VAL A 607 24.34 -53.24 15.14
N ARG A 608 25.43 -53.91 14.79
CA ARG A 608 26.34 -53.46 13.71
C ARG A 608 25.64 -53.60 12.35
N GLY A 609 25.54 -52.49 11.62
CA GLY A 609 24.85 -52.45 10.31
C GLY A 609 23.31 -52.39 10.42
N SER A 610 22.77 -52.36 11.64
CA SER A 610 21.33 -52.16 11.86
C SER A 610 20.93 -50.72 11.52
N ASN A 611 19.70 -50.54 11.08
CA ASN A 611 19.12 -49.22 10.91
C ASN A 611 18.75 -48.65 12.29
N CYS A 612 19.56 -47.73 12.81
CA CYS A 612 19.36 -47.19 14.16
C CYS A 612 18.04 -46.43 14.33
N VAL A 613 17.51 -45.83 13.25
CA VAL A 613 16.34 -44.94 13.36
C VAL A 613 15.00 -45.65 13.44
N THR A 614 14.97 -46.97 13.27
CA THR A 614 13.73 -47.76 13.51
C THR A 614 13.40 -47.77 15.01
N CYS A 615 14.43 -47.88 15.85
CA CYS A 615 14.27 -47.94 17.30
C CYS A 615 14.57 -46.61 17.99
N HIS A 616 15.42 -45.76 17.41
CA HIS A 616 15.82 -44.48 17.98
C HIS A 616 15.32 -43.29 17.16
N ASN A 617 14.93 -42.21 17.83
CA ASN A 617 14.73 -40.92 17.18
C ASN A 617 16.08 -40.17 17.13
N PRO A 618 16.66 -39.93 15.94
CA PRO A 618 17.99 -39.31 15.83
C PRO A 618 18.00 -37.81 16.21
N HIS A 619 16.84 -37.20 16.45
CA HIS A 619 16.71 -35.79 16.80
C HIS A 619 16.39 -35.59 18.28
N ALA A 620 15.27 -36.13 18.75
CA ALA A 620 14.81 -35.94 20.12
C ALA A 620 13.78 -37.01 20.54
N SER A 621 13.76 -37.36 21.83
CA SER A 621 12.75 -38.24 22.41
C SER A 621 12.42 -37.83 23.84
N ASP A 622 11.23 -38.19 24.28
CA ASP A 622 10.85 -38.15 25.70
C ASP A 622 11.51 -39.28 26.50
N GLU A 623 11.95 -40.34 25.81
CA GLU A 623 12.55 -41.51 26.43
C GLU A 623 14.08 -41.40 26.53
N PRO A 624 14.68 -41.98 27.59
CA PRO A 624 16.13 -42.06 27.72
C PRO A 624 16.80 -42.70 26.50
N LYS A 625 18.01 -42.23 26.17
CA LYS A 625 18.82 -42.75 25.05
C LYS A 625 18.13 -42.63 23.69
N LEU A 626 17.22 -41.67 23.54
CA LEU A 626 16.56 -41.36 22.27
C LEU A 626 15.75 -42.53 21.70
N VAL A 627 15.33 -43.49 22.52
CA VAL A 627 14.46 -44.58 22.04
C VAL A 627 13.11 -43.99 21.63
N ASN A 628 12.51 -44.54 20.59
CA ASN A 628 11.19 -44.10 20.13
C ASN A 628 10.12 -44.31 21.22
N LYS A 629 9.13 -43.39 21.25
CA LYS A 629 8.11 -43.32 22.31
C LYS A 629 7.20 -44.56 22.36
N PHE A 630 6.73 -45.02 21.20
CA PHE A 630 5.84 -46.17 21.15
C PHE A 630 6.70 -47.43 21.14
N ARG A 631 6.66 -48.17 22.23
CA ARG A 631 7.39 -49.44 22.39
C ARG A 631 6.37 -50.54 22.62
N HIS A 632 6.54 -51.64 21.92
CA HIS A 632 5.78 -52.84 22.17
C HIS A 632 6.11 -53.36 23.57
N ALA A 633 5.11 -53.75 24.37
CA ALA A 633 5.33 -54.06 25.78
C ALA A 633 6.40 -55.14 26.03
N PRO A 634 6.44 -56.29 25.29
CA PRO A 634 7.52 -57.26 25.39
C PRO A 634 8.92 -56.68 25.14
N PHE A 635 9.06 -55.72 24.22
CA PHE A 635 10.32 -55.04 23.95
C PHE A 635 10.71 -54.08 25.07
N ALA A 636 9.76 -53.31 25.58
CA ALA A 636 9.98 -52.41 26.71
C ALA A 636 10.36 -53.16 28.01
N GLU A 637 9.81 -54.35 28.19
CA GLU A 637 10.05 -55.25 29.32
C GLU A 637 11.29 -56.13 29.17
N LYS A 638 11.93 -56.13 27.98
CA LYS A 638 13.09 -56.97 27.61
C LYS A 638 12.80 -58.48 27.58
N SER A 639 11.57 -58.86 27.27
CA SER A 639 11.10 -60.25 27.18
C SER A 639 11.31 -60.82 25.78
N CYS A 640 12.54 -60.74 25.25
CA CYS A 640 12.85 -61.05 23.85
C CYS A 640 12.56 -62.51 23.47
N GLU A 641 12.73 -63.43 24.42
CA GLU A 641 12.55 -64.87 24.25
C GLU A 641 11.09 -65.28 24.01
N SER A 642 10.13 -64.38 24.32
CA SER A 642 8.71 -64.60 24.01
C SER A 642 8.43 -64.62 22.50
N CYS A 643 9.31 -64.01 21.70
CA CYS A 643 9.18 -63.93 20.25
C CYS A 643 10.37 -64.54 19.51
N HIS A 644 11.57 -64.59 20.11
CA HIS A 644 12.80 -64.99 19.45
C HIS A 644 13.46 -66.26 20.01
N GLU A 645 13.85 -67.17 19.12
CA GLU A 645 14.72 -68.32 19.43
C GLU A 645 16.19 -67.90 19.32
N GLY A 646 16.71 -67.27 20.38
CA GLY A 646 18.11 -66.85 20.50
C GLY A 646 18.36 -65.36 20.19
N LEU A 647 19.37 -64.79 20.85
CA LEU A 647 19.75 -63.36 20.78
C LEU A 647 20.90 -63.07 19.79
N GLY A 648 21.18 -64.02 18.88
CA GLY A 648 22.11 -63.80 17.77
C GLY A 648 23.56 -64.23 17.99
N GLU A 649 23.84 -65.40 18.57
CA GLU A 649 25.13 -66.05 18.31
C GLU A 649 25.24 -66.34 16.79
N GLY A 650 26.21 -65.70 16.13
CA GLY A 650 26.38 -65.81 14.67
C GLY A 650 25.44 -64.94 13.81
N GLY A 651 24.67 -64.02 14.42
CA GLY A 651 23.90 -63.01 13.70
C GLY A 651 22.54 -63.46 13.13
N GLN A 652 22.05 -64.66 13.48
CA GLN A 652 20.71 -65.11 13.08
C GLN A 652 19.72 -64.99 14.24
N VAL A 653 18.62 -64.28 14.00
CA VAL A 653 17.47 -64.17 14.92
C VAL A 653 16.30 -64.87 14.25
N ARG A 654 15.68 -65.84 14.94
CA ARG A 654 14.53 -66.62 14.42
C ARG A 654 13.30 -66.36 15.29
N LEU A 655 12.12 -66.36 14.68
CA LEU A 655 10.87 -66.25 15.43
C LEU A 655 10.45 -67.62 15.97
N VAL A 656 9.85 -67.65 17.16
CA VAL A 656 9.30 -68.89 17.79
C VAL A 656 8.10 -69.48 17.04
N ALA A 657 7.45 -68.68 16.17
CA ALA A 657 6.35 -69.09 15.30
C ALA A 657 6.28 -68.18 14.05
N ASP A 658 5.42 -68.53 13.08
CA ASP A 658 5.09 -67.63 11.96
C ASP A 658 4.56 -66.29 12.49
N ALA A 659 4.94 -65.19 11.86
CA ALA A 659 4.65 -63.84 12.36
C ALA A 659 3.15 -63.60 12.63
N ASN A 660 2.26 -64.04 11.74
CA ASN A 660 0.82 -63.80 11.93
C ASN A 660 0.23 -64.68 13.05
N GLN A 661 0.70 -65.93 13.14
CA GLN A 661 0.30 -66.85 14.22
C GLN A 661 0.83 -66.40 15.57
N LEU A 662 2.05 -65.89 15.62
CA LEU A 662 2.67 -65.33 16.83
C LEU A 662 1.89 -64.11 17.33
N CYS A 663 1.55 -63.18 16.44
CA CYS A 663 0.73 -62.02 16.81
C CYS A 663 -0.66 -62.43 17.33
N ALA A 664 -1.30 -63.42 16.72
CA ALA A 664 -2.64 -63.88 17.12
C ALA A 664 -2.70 -64.51 18.51
N GLN A 665 -1.57 -64.95 19.09
CA GLN A 665 -1.53 -65.47 20.45
C GLN A 665 -1.82 -64.42 21.52
N CYS A 666 -1.61 -63.14 21.19
CA CYS A 666 -1.82 -62.01 22.11
C CYS A 666 -2.80 -60.96 21.57
N HIS A 667 -3.06 -60.92 20.26
CA HIS A 667 -3.93 -59.94 19.61
C HIS A 667 -5.19 -60.59 19.04
N ASP A 668 -6.25 -60.70 19.86
CA ASP A 668 -7.56 -61.29 19.51
C ASP A 668 -8.20 -60.68 18.25
N ALA A 669 -7.87 -59.41 17.94
CA ALA A 669 -8.37 -58.71 16.75
C ALA A 669 -7.89 -59.34 15.43
N VAL A 670 -6.79 -60.10 15.43
CA VAL A 670 -6.22 -60.72 14.22
C VAL A 670 -7.20 -61.71 13.59
N GLU A 671 -7.86 -62.54 14.40
CA GLU A 671 -8.85 -63.51 13.90
C GLU A 671 -10.05 -62.80 13.25
N THR A 672 -10.52 -61.72 13.87
CA THR A 672 -11.64 -60.91 13.35
C THR A 672 -11.27 -60.21 12.04
N ILE A 673 -10.04 -59.69 11.90
CA ILE A 673 -9.55 -59.06 10.67
C ILE A 673 -9.51 -60.08 9.51
N MET A 674 -9.02 -61.29 9.78
CA MET A 674 -8.88 -62.33 8.77
C MET A 674 -10.22 -62.93 8.32
N ALA A 675 -11.27 -62.82 9.14
CA ALA A 675 -12.61 -63.33 8.85
C ALA A 675 -13.46 -62.42 7.93
N GLN A 676 -13.04 -61.19 7.67
CA GLN A 676 -13.82 -60.24 6.84
C GLN A 676 -13.80 -60.61 5.35
N PRO A 677 -14.87 -60.31 4.58
CA PRO A 677 -14.96 -60.64 3.15
C PRO A 677 -13.87 -60.01 2.27
N SER A 678 -13.44 -58.78 2.59
CA SER A 678 -12.37 -58.09 1.86
C SER A 678 -11.22 -57.84 2.82
N VAL A 679 -10.16 -58.65 2.73
CA VAL A 679 -8.91 -58.47 3.48
C VAL A 679 -7.86 -57.83 2.57
N HIS A 680 -7.11 -56.85 3.10
CA HIS A 680 -6.06 -56.17 2.35
C HIS A 680 -4.97 -57.17 1.91
N ALA A 681 -4.59 -57.13 0.63
CA ALA A 681 -3.76 -58.17 0.01
C ALA A 681 -2.39 -58.41 0.70
N PRO A 682 -1.64 -57.40 1.18
CA PRO A 682 -0.39 -57.62 1.92
C PRO A 682 -0.54 -58.49 3.18
N ILE A 683 -1.71 -58.43 3.83
CA ILE A 683 -2.02 -59.25 5.01
C ILE A 683 -2.27 -60.70 4.59
N LYS A 684 -2.96 -60.92 3.46
CA LYS A 684 -3.31 -62.24 2.92
C LYS A 684 -2.15 -62.96 2.23
N MET A 685 -1.22 -62.22 1.63
CA MET A 685 -0.16 -62.74 0.73
C MET A 685 1.18 -63.01 1.43
N GLY A 686 1.23 -63.05 2.76
CA GLY A 686 2.43 -63.49 3.50
C GLY A 686 3.53 -62.44 3.69
N LYS A 687 3.26 -61.15 3.47
CA LYS A 687 4.16 -60.06 3.95
C LYS A 687 3.95 -59.72 5.44
N GLY A 688 2.88 -60.24 6.05
CA GLY A 688 2.62 -60.20 7.50
C GLY A 688 2.29 -58.81 8.06
N CYS A 689 1.89 -58.78 9.34
CA CYS A 689 1.64 -57.55 10.10
C CYS A 689 2.84 -56.60 10.11
N THR A 690 4.06 -57.16 10.05
CA THR A 690 5.33 -56.43 10.16
C THR A 690 5.72 -55.65 8.91
N SER A 691 4.97 -55.80 7.82
CA SER A 691 5.15 -54.96 6.62
C SER A 691 4.70 -53.51 6.84
N CYS A 692 3.79 -53.29 7.80
CA CYS A 692 3.27 -51.97 8.14
C CYS A 692 3.54 -51.59 9.61
N HIS A 693 3.82 -52.58 10.47
CA HIS A 693 4.05 -52.37 11.90
C HIS A 693 5.47 -52.79 12.32
N ASP A 694 6.12 -52.01 13.18
CA ASP A 694 7.35 -52.40 13.87
C ASP A 694 6.98 -53.16 15.17
N PRO A 695 7.34 -54.44 15.33
CA PRO A 695 7.00 -55.21 16.52
C PRO A 695 7.82 -54.82 17.77
N HIS A 696 8.80 -53.92 17.65
CA HIS A 696 9.66 -53.49 18.75
C HIS A 696 9.36 -52.07 19.19
N ALA A 697 9.60 -51.09 18.32
CA ALA A 697 9.52 -49.66 18.64
C ALA A 697 9.19 -48.84 17.39
N SER A 698 8.43 -47.77 17.57
CA SER A 698 8.09 -46.85 16.48
C SER A 698 7.91 -45.43 17.00
N SER A 699 8.23 -44.45 16.14
CA SER A 699 7.89 -43.04 16.34
C SER A 699 6.39 -42.77 16.19
N HIS A 700 5.62 -43.73 15.69
CA HIS A 700 4.21 -43.58 15.33
C HIS A 700 3.28 -44.42 16.22
N PRO A 701 2.06 -43.92 16.53
CA PRO A 701 1.06 -44.67 17.29
C PRO A 701 0.74 -46.01 16.62
N MET A 702 0.27 -46.97 17.42
CA MET A 702 -0.06 -48.33 16.94
C MET A 702 1.12 -49.04 16.25
N MET A 703 2.34 -48.63 16.57
CA MET A 703 3.57 -49.25 16.08
C MET A 703 3.75 -49.18 14.56
N LEU A 704 3.24 -48.15 13.88
CA LEU A 704 3.34 -48.07 12.43
C LEU A 704 4.78 -47.76 11.96
N MET A 705 5.23 -48.36 10.87
CA MET A 705 6.55 -48.09 10.28
C MET A 705 6.66 -46.65 9.78
N ASP A 706 5.55 -46.07 9.31
CA ASP A 706 5.45 -44.69 8.82
C ASP A 706 4.02 -44.16 9.06
N VAL A 707 3.79 -42.87 8.84
CA VAL A 707 2.46 -42.24 8.90
C VAL A 707 1.67 -42.48 7.61
N VAL A 708 0.35 -42.43 7.71
CA VAL A 708 -0.54 -42.38 6.52
C VAL A 708 -0.51 -40.95 5.97
N PRO A 709 -0.35 -40.72 4.65
CA PRO A 709 -0.43 -41.72 3.58
C PRO A 709 0.90 -42.36 3.16
N THR A 710 2.06 -41.87 3.64
CA THR A 710 3.39 -42.34 3.24
C THR A 710 3.53 -43.86 3.35
N LEU A 711 3.08 -44.43 4.46
CA LEU A 711 3.05 -45.88 4.69
C LEU A 711 2.31 -46.65 3.59
N CYS A 712 1.22 -46.10 3.07
CA CYS A 712 0.46 -46.72 1.99
C CYS A 712 1.21 -46.60 0.65
N PHE A 713 1.87 -45.47 0.42
CA PHE A 713 2.63 -45.21 -0.81
C PHE A 713 3.92 -46.02 -0.93
N ASP A 714 4.46 -46.58 0.13
CA ASP A 714 5.56 -47.54 0.03
C ASP A 714 5.22 -48.76 -0.86
N CYS A 715 3.93 -49.11 -0.94
CA CYS A 715 3.43 -50.14 -1.88
C CYS A 715 2.56 -49.57 -3.01
N HIS A 716 1.89 -48.43 -2.79
CA HIS A 716 1.01 -47.79 -3.78
C HIS A 716 1.66 -46.58 -4.49
N GLY A 717 2.98 -46.51 -4.49
CA GLY A 717 3.78 -45.35 -4.91
C GLY A 717 3.58 -44.92 -6.36
N ASP A 718 3.21 -45.85 -7.26
CA ASP A 718 2.89 -45.54 -8.66
C ASP A 718 1.76 -44.50 -8.79
N ASN A 719 0.89 -44.38 -7.79
CA ASN A 719 -0.19 -43.41 -7.76
C ASN A 719 0.12 -42.16 -6.94
N GLN A 720 1.25 -42.08 -6.25
CA GLN A 720 1.55 -40.97 -5.34
C GLN A 720 1.55 -39.63 -6.08
N ALA A 721 2.26 -39.53 -7.21
CA ALA A 721 2.28 -38.32 -8.04
C ALA A 721 0.88 -37.95 -8.57
N LYS A 722 0.07 -38.96 -8.95
CA LYS A 722 -1.29 -38.76 -9.45
C LYS A 722 -2.23 -38.24 -8.35
N TYR A 723 -2.11 -38.77 -7.14
CA TYR A 723 -2.94 -38.42 -6.00
C TYR A 723 -2.56 -37.08 -5.35
N SER A 724 -1.37 -36.57 -5.65
CA SER A 724 -0.96 -35.20 -5.30
C SER A 724 -1.30 -34.16 -6.38
N SER A 725 -1.97 -34.54 -7.47
CA SER A 725 -2.34 -33.61 -8.55
C SER A 725 -3.43 -32.61 -8.13
N GLU A 726 -3.52 -31.49 -8.84
CA GLU A 726 -4.55 -30.47 -8.61
C GLU A 726 -5.97 -31.04 -8.76
N HIS A 727 -6.13 -31.98 -9.70
CA HIS A 727 -7.36 -32.70 -10.00
C HIS A 727 -7.46 -34.03 -9.22
N ALA A 728 -6.83 -34.12 -8.04
CA ALA A 728 -7.09 -35.19 -7.10
C ALA A 728 -8.24 -34.79 -6.16
N HIS A 729 -9.06 -35.76 -5.78
CA HIS A 729 -10.15 -35.56 -4.84
C HIS A 729 -9.58 -35.12 -3.49
N THR A 730 -10.08 -34.03 -2.90
CA THR A 730 -9.45 -33.34 -1.76
C THR A 730 -9.03 -34.28 -0.61
N PRO A 731 -9.89 -35.19 -0.09
CA PRO A 731 -9.47 -36.17 0.93
C PRO A 731 -8.27 -37.04 0.53
N VAL A 732 -8.11 -37.33 -0.75
CA VAL A 732 -7.02 -38.16 -1.28
C VAL A 732 -5.76 -37.32 -1.44
N ARG A 733 -5.90 -36.10 -1.96
CA ARG A 733 -4.83 -35.11 -2.06
C ARG A 733 -4.23 -34.77 -0.70
N ASP A 734 -5.08 -34.71 0.32
CA ASP A 734 -4.70 -34.43 1.71
C ASP A 734 -4.19 -35.68 2.44
N GLY A 735 -4.10 -36.84 1.76
CA GLY A 735 -3.58 -38.08 2.35
C GLY A 735 -4.53 -38.81 3.31
N ASN A 736 -5.79 -38.39 3.39
CA ASN A 736 -6.81 -38.95 4.29
C ASN A 736 -7.46 -40.22 3.73
N CYS A 737 -6.65 -41.20 3.29
CA CYS A 737 -7.13 -42.45 2.68
C CYS A 737 -8.13 -43.21 3.57
N LEU A 738 -7.92 -43.17 4.89
CA LEU A 738 -8.74 -43.85 5.89
C LEU A 738 -10.07 -43.15 6.18
N ALA A 739 -10.38 -42.01 5.55
CA ALA A 739 -11.73 -41.45 5.58
C ALA A 739 -12.71 -42.39 4.85
N CYS A 740 -12.24 -43.01 3.77
CA CYS A 740 -13.02 -43.82 2.85
C CYS A 740 -12.71 -45.32 2.93
N HIS A 741 -11.43 -45.66 3.18
CA HIS A 741 -10.95 -47.03 3.21
C HIS A 741 -10.78 -47.56 4.64
N GLU A 742 -10.97 -48.86 4.81
CA GLU A 742 -10.60 -49.65 5.97
C GLU A 742 -9.13 -50.06 5.88
N LYS A 743 -8.43 -49.97 7.01
CA LYS A 743 -6.96 -50.13 7.09
C LYS A 743 -6.44 -51.57 6.96
N HIS A 744 -7.26 -52.57 7.33
CA HIS A 744 -6.85 -53.98 7.32
C HIS A 744 -7.81 -54.84 6.51
N SER A 745 -9.10 -54.74 6.81
CA SER A 745 -10.12 -55.57 6.23
C SER A 745 -11.49 -54.95 6.45
N GLY A 746 -12.45 -55.24 5.58
CA GLY A 746 -13.81 -54.70 5.71
C GLY A 746 -14.86 -55.51 4.94
N PRO A 747 -16.14 -55.15 5.13
CA PRO A 747 -17.26 -55.87 4.55
C PRO A 747 -17.50 -55.54 3.05
N ASN A 748 -16.93 -54.45 2.54
CA ASN A 748 -17.15 -54.00 1.15
C ASN A 748 -15.89 -54.17 0.28
N THR A 749 -16.09 -54.45 -1.00
CA THR A 749 -15.02 -54.53 -2.01
C THR A 749 -14.20 -53.24 -2.08
N GLY A 750 -12.88 -53.37 -2.23
CA GLY A 750 -11.97 -52.21 -2.23
C GLY A 750 -11.79 -51.59 -0.85
N LEU A 751 -12.12 -52.33 0.22
CA LEU A 751 -12.01 -51.90 1.62
C LEU A 751 -12.82 -50.65 1.93
N LEU A 752 -13.93 -50.39 1.23
CA LEU A 752 -14.74 -49.20 1.53
C LEU A 752 -15.47 -49.37 2.88
N LYS A 753 -15.56 -48.30 3.67
CA LYS A 753 -16.32 -48.31 4.94
C LYS A 753 -17.80 -48.61 4.74
N VAL A 754 -18.38 -48.06 3.67
CA VAL A 754 -19.78 -48.27 3.26
C VAL A 754 -19.87 -48.42 1.74
N LYS A 755 -21.07 -48.70 1.20
CA LYS A 755 -21.30 -48.75 -0.25
C LYS A 755 -20.94 -47.42 -0.90
N ARG A 756 -20.36 -47.47 -2.12
CA ARG A 756 -19.76 -46.31 -2.81
C ARG A 756 -20.67 -45.07 -2.88
N ASN A 757 -21.93 -45.21 -3.25
CA ASN A 757 -22.88 -44.09 -3.33
C ASN A 757 -23.16 -43.46 -1.95
N GLN A 758 -23.32 -44.28 -0.92
CA GLN A 758 -23.52 -43.81 0.46
C GLN A 758 -22.28 -43.11 1.00
N LEU A 759 -21.09 -43.56 0.60
CA LEU A 759 -19.82 -42.95 0.96
C LEU A 759 -19.67 -41.54 0.35
N CYS A 760 -20.02 -41.35 -0.92
CA CYS A 760 -20.02 -40.02 -1.51
C CYS A 760 -20.97 -39.08 -0.77
N TYR A 761 -22.19 -39.54 -0.46
CA TYR A 761 -23.19 -38.72 0.21
C TYR A 761 -22.95 -38.47 1.70
N SER A 762 -22.01 -39.17 2.36
CA SER A 762 -21.64 -38.82 3.73
C SER A 762 -20.93 -37.47 3.81
N CYS A 763 -20.34 -37.00 2.70
CA CYS A 763 -19.71 -35.69 2.58
C CYS A 763 -20.48 -34.76 1.63
N HIS A 764 -21.06 -35.28 0.54
CA HIS A 764 -21.86 -34.52 -0.43
C HIS A 764 -23.37 -34.60 -0.13
N SER A 765 -23.76 -34.21 1.07
CA SER A 765 -25.15 -34.31 1.56
C SER A 765 -26.12 -33.35 0.84
N GLU A 766 -25.63 -32.18 0.42
CA GLU A 766 -26.42 -31.21 -0.35
C GLU A 766 -26.77 -31.75 -1.75
N GLU A 767 -25.81 -32.37 -2.42
CA GLU A 767 -26.04 -33.02 -3.72
C GLU A 767 -27.03 -34.18 -3.61
N LYS A 768 -26.98 -34.96 -2.52
CA LYS A 768 -28.00 -35.99 -2.23
C LYS A 768 -29.41 -35.37 -2.19
N ALA A 769 -29.56 -34.24 -1.51
CA ALA A 769 -30.84 -33.55 -1.39
C ALA A 769 -31.31 -33.00 -2.75
N ARG A 770 -30.39 -32.42 -3.53
CA ARG A 770 -30.62 -31.90 -4.87
C ARG A 770 -31.10 -33.01 -5.82
N PHE A 771 -30.35 -34.10 -5.93
CA PHE A 771 -30.66 -35.21 -6.86
C PHE A 771 -31.95 -35.94 -6.51
N THR A 772 -32.39 -35.88 -5.26
CA THR A 772 -33.68 -36.47 -4.83
C THR A 772 -34.87 -35.58 -5.22
N LYS A 773 -34.73 -34.25 -5.14
CA LYS A 773 -35.83 -33.28 -5.38
C LYS A 773 -35.99 -32.95 -6.86
N GLU A 774 -34.88 -32.89 -7.59
CA GLU A 774 -34.80 -32.43 -8.97
C GLU A 774 -35.02 -33.55 -10.00
N LEU A 775 -35.03 -33.19 -11.29
CA LEU A 775 -34.91 -34.15 -12.37
C LEU A 775 -33.43 -34.53 -12.51
N ALA A 776 -33.03 -35.63 -11.88
CA ALA A 776 -31.66 -36.14 -11.96
C ALA A 776 -31.42 -36.94 -13.25
N HIS A 777 -30.22 -36.77 -13.81
CA HIS A 777 -29.73 -37.57 -14.91
C HIS A 777 -29.60 -39.05 -14.48
N LYS A 778 -29.96 -39.99 -15.36
CA LYS A 778 -30.12 -41.40 -14.99
C LYS A 778 -28.91 -42.03 -14.25
N PRO A 779 -27.65 -41.87 -14.68
CA PRO A 779 -26.50 -42.41 -13.95
C PRO A 779 -26.39 -41.88 -12.51
N VAL A 780 -26.76 -40.61 -12.29
CA VAL A 780 -26.76 -39.98 -10.97
C VAL A 780 -27.95 -40.49 -10.13
N ALA A 781 -29.14 -40.59 -10.74
CA ALA A 781 -30.32 -41.16 -10.10
C ALA A 781 -30.10 -42.62 -9.65
N ASP A 782 -29.35 -43.39 -10.42
CA ASP A 782 -28.98 -44.78 -10.12
C ASP A 782 -27.84 -44.87 -9.06
N GLY A 783 -27.20 -43.75 -8.71
CA GLY A 783 -26.11 -43.68 -7.73
C GLY A 783 -24.73 -44.11 -8.26
N ASP A 784 -24.57 -44.19 -9.59
CA ASP A 784 -23.36 -44.64 -10.28
C ASP A 784 -22.37 -43.48 -10.55
N CYS A 785 -21.97 -42.74 -9.51
CA CYS A 785 -21.08 -41.58 -9.66
C CYS A 785 -19.76 -41.94 -10.39
N GLY A 786 -19.29 -43.18 -10.17
CA GLY A 786 -18.06 -43.74 -10.74
C GLY A 786 -18.05 -43.93 -12.26
N LYS A 787 -19.20 -43.80 -12.94
CA LYS A 787 -19.25 -43.84 -14.42
C LYS A 787 -18.69 -42.57 -15.04
N CYS A 788 -18.79 -41.45 -14.32
CA CYS A 788 -18.37 -40.14 -14.80
C CYS A 788 -17.18 -39.60 -14.02
N HIS A 789 -17.11 -39.87 -12.72
CA HIS A 789 -16.07 -39.37 -11.83
C HIS A 789 -15.14 -40.47 -11.32
N ASP A 790 -13.85 -40.22 -11.31
CA ASP A 790 -12.89 -41.01 -10.54
C ASP A 790 -12.89 -40.50 -9.08
N SER A 791 -12.97 -41.40 -8.12
CA SER A 791 -13.02 -41.05 -6.69
C SER A 791 -11.67 -40.63 -6.11
N HIS A 792 -10.57 -40.82 -6.85
CA HIS A 792 -9.22 -40.55 -6.39
C HIS A 792 -8.56 -39.40 -7.15
N ALA A 793 -8.33 -39.58 -8.45
CA ALA A 793 -7.63 -38.59 -9.29
C ALA A 793 -7.79 -38.89 -10.78
N THR A 794 -7.88 -37.83 -11.59
CA THR A 794 -7.79 -37.91 -13.07
C THR A 794 -7.02 -36.72 -13.60
N ASP A 795 -6.58 -36.78 -14.85
CA ASP A 795 -6.00 -35.62 -15.52
C ASP A 795 -7.06 -34.60 -15.97
N ASN A 796 -8.35 -34.94 -15.86
CA ASN A 796 -9.45 -34.07 -16.28
C ASN A 796 -10.02 -33.27 -15.10
N ALA A 797 -10.42 -32.03 -15.38
CA ALA A 797 -11.13 -31.18 -14.43
C ALA A 797 -12.42 -31.87 -13.90
N PHE A 798 -12.79 -31.56 -12.67
CA PHE A 798 -13.94 -32.14 -11.96
C PHE A 798 -13.88 -33.67 -11.82
N MET A 799 -12.68 -34.25 -11.80
CA MET A 799 -12.45 -35.68 -11.61
C MET A 799 -13.03 -36.56 -12.72
N LEU A 800 -13.23 -36.01 -13.92
CA LEU A 800 -13.93 -36.76 -14.96
C LEU A 800 -13.04 -37.90 -15.50
N VAL A 801 -13.61 -39.10 -15.62
CA VAL A 801 -12.86 -40.27 -16.13
C VAL A 801 -12.41 -40.11 -17.59
N LYS A 802 -13.01 -39.17 -18.33
CA LYS A 802 -12.69 -38.79 -19.71
C LYS A 802 -12.95 -37.29 -19.91
N PRO A 803 -12.38 -36.65 -20.96
CA PRO A 803 -12.77 -35.31 -21.35
C PRO A 803 -14.29 -35.19 -21.53
N GLN A 804 -14.89 -34.11 -21.04
CA GLN A 804 -16.35 -33.95 -20.89
C GLN A 804 -17.17 -34.39 -22.12
N ASN A 805 -16.83 -33.91 -23.32
CA ASN A 805 -17.59 -34.25 -24.53
C ASN A 805 -17.43 -35.72 -24.94
N GLU A 806 -16.24 -36.29 -24.77
CA GLU A 806 -16.00 -37.72 -25.02
C GLU A 806 -16.78 -38.57 -24.04
N LEU A 807 -16.80 -38.18 -22.75
CA LEU A 807 -17.56 -38.84 -21.70
C LEU A 807 -19.05 -38.90 -22.05
N CYS A 808 -19.67 -37.77 -22.43
CA CYS A 808 -21.07 -37.75 -22.85
C CYS A 808 -21.33 -38.70 -24.03
N ARG A 809 -20.40 -38.75 -25.00
CA ARG A 809 -20.54 -39.58 -26.22
C ARG A 809 -20.39 -41.08 -25.97
N THR A 810 -19.91 -41.49 -24.79
CA THR A 810 -19.92 -42.92 -24.41
C THR A 810 -21.34 -43.47 -24.28
N CYS A 811 -22.31 -42.61 -23.96
CA CYS A 811 -23.72 -42.98 -23.81
C CYS A 811 -24.64 -42.27 -24.82
N HIS A 812 -24.29 -41.07 -25.29
CA HIS A 812 -25.12 -40.25 -26.19
C HIS A 812 -24.60 -40.25 -27.64
N SER A 813 -25.41 -40.76 -28.57
CA SER A 813 -25.06 -40.76 -30.00
C SER A 813 -25.54 -39.49 -30.72
N ILE A 814 -24.60 -38.60 -31.04
CA ILE A 814 -24.87 -37.29 -31.67
C ILE A 814 -25.23 -37.37 -33.16
N SER A 815 -24.99 -38.53 -33.80
CA SER A 815 -25.25 -38.73 -35.23
C SER A 815 -26.69 -39.14 -35.54
N THR A 816 -27.50 -39.46 -34.53
CA THR A 816 -28.89 -39.92 -34.72
C THR A 816 -29.81 -38.79 -35.19
N ALA A 817 -30.79 -39.13 -36.04
CA ALA A 817 -31.75 -38.15 -36.56
C ALA A 817 -32.58 -37.49 -35.45
N THR A 818 -32.94 -38.25 -34.42
CA THR A 818 -33.64 -37.75 -33.23
C THR A 818 -32.79 -36.78 -32.42
N PHE A 819 -31.49 -37.05 -32.24
CA PHE A 819 -30.58 -36.11 -31.57
C PHE A 819 -30.41 -34.82 -32.36
N LYS A 820 -30.18 -34.93 -33.67
CA LYS A 820 -30.06 -33.75 -34.56
C LYS A 820 -31.34 -32.92 -34.54
N GLN A 821 -32.51 -33.55 -34.61
CA GLN A 821 -33.78 -32.85 -34.55
C GLN A 821 -34.03 -32.17 -33.20
N ALA A 822 -33.66 -32.81 -32.08
CA ALA A 822 -33.74 -32.23 -30.74
C ALA A 822 -32.83 -31.00 -30.56
N HIS A 823 -31.73 -30.93 -31.32
CA HIS A 823 -30.80 -29.79 -31.36
C HIS A 823 -30.98 -28.95 -32.63
N HIS A 824 -32.15 -29.01 -33.26
CA HIS A 824 -32.52 -28.19 -34.42
C HIS A 824 -31.54 -28.24 -35.61
N ASN A 825 -30.92 -29.40 -35.84
CA ASN A 825 -29.89 -29.65 -36.85
C ASN A 825 -28.62 -28.80 -36.71
N PHE A 826 -28.38 -28.25 -35.52
CA PHE A 826 -27.17 -27.51 -35.22
C PHE A 826 -25.96 -28.45 -35.11
N PRO A 827 -24.75 -28.04 -35.55
CA PRO A 827 -23.56 -28.90 -35.53
C PRO A 827 -23.03 -29.04 -34.09
N MET A 828 -23.43 -30.12 -33.41
CA MET A 828 -23.06 -30.41 -32.02
C MET A 828 -21.71 -31.12 -31.87
N GLU A 829 -20.99 -31.36 -32.96
CA GLU A 829 -19.69 -32.03 -32.97
C GLU A 829 -18.61 -31.21 -32.24
N ALA A 830 -18.68 -29.88 -32.31
CA ALA A 830 -17.75 -28.95 -31.67
C ALA A 830 -18.29 -28.32 -30.37
N ALA A 831 -19.58 -28.47 -30.08
CA ALA A 831 -20.22 -27.85 -28.92
C ALA A 831 -19.84 -28.56 -27.61
N ARG A 832 -19.74 -27.80 -26.51
CA ARG A 832 -19.56 -28.37 -25.16
C ARG A 832 -20.92 -28.67 -24.56
N CYS A 833 -21.24 -29.94 -24.32
CA CYS A 833 -22.59 -30.33 -23.88
C CYS A 833 -23.03 -29.62 -22.58
N ALA A 834 -22.10 -29.47 -21.63
CA ALA A 834 -22.37 -28.84 -20.34
C ALA A 834 -22.40 -27.31 -20.37
N SER A 835 -22.27 -26.67 -21.54
CA SER A 835 -22.50 -25.21 -21.62
C SER A 835 -23.99 -24.86 -21.61
N CYS A 836 -24.85 -25.84 -21.86
CA CYS A 836 -26.31 -25.66 -21.91
C CYS A 836 -27.07 -26.65 -21.05
N HIS A 837 -26.48 -27.82 -20.78
CA HIS A 837 -27.08 -28.86 -19.97
C HIS A 837 -26.38 -29.00 -18.62
N ASP A 838 -27.14 -29.19 -17.54
CA ASP A 838 -26.59 -29.70 -16.29
C ASP A 838 -26.47 -31.24 -16.40
N PRO A 839 -25.25 -31.81 -16.37
CA PRO A 839 -25.07 -33.25 -16.51
C PRO A 839 -25.54 -34.06 -15.28
N HIS A 840 -25.90 -33.39 -14.18
CA HIS A 840 -26.34 -34.01 -12.93
C HIS A 840 -27.83 -33.89 -12.72
N SER A 841 -28.36 -32.68 -12.57
CA SER A 841 -29.80 -32.46 -12.36
C SER A 841 -30.24 -31.03 -12.65
N THR A 842 -31.52 -30.88 -13.01
CA THR A 842 -32.16 -29.57 -13.16
C THR A 842 -33.50 -29.54 -12.45
N PRO A 843 -34.03 -28.35 -12.09
CA PRO A 843 -35.38 -28.22 -11.59
C PRO A 843 -36.38 -28.94 -12.50
N ARG A 844 -37.41 -29.59 -11.94
CA ARG A 844 -38.40 -30.38 -12.72
C ARG A 844 -39.20 -29.55 -13.72
N THR A 845 -39.19 -28.23 -13.59
CA THR A 845 -39.74 -27.27 -14.55
C THR A 845 -38.90 -27.13 -15.82
N SER A 846 -37.64 -27.57 -15.79
CA SER A 846 -36.72 -27.57 -16.92
C SER A 846 -36.83 -28.89 -17.68
N SER A 847 -36.79 -28.81 -19.01
CA SER A 847 -36.85 -29.99 -19.88
C SER A 847 -35.44 -30.43 -20.30
N ASN A 848 -35.24 -31.74 -20.46
CA ASN A 848 -34.02 -32.34 -21.01
C ASN A 848 -32.71 -31.85 -20.36
N LEU A 849 -32.73 -31.59 -19.05
CA LEU A 849 -31.59 -31.11 -18.27
C LEU A 849 -30.99 -29.77 -18.75
N LEU A 850 -31.75 -28.94 -19.46
CA LEU A 850 -31.32 -27.59 -19.82
C LEU A 850 -31.26 -26.70 -18.58
N TYR A 851 -30.27 -25.80 -18.53
CA TYR A 851 -30.24 -24.77 -17.50
C TYR A 851 -31.53 -23.92 -17.50
N PRO A 852 -32.05 -23.55 -16.31
CA PRO A 852 -33.40 -23.00 -16.16
C PRO A 852 -33.56 -21.60 -16.78
N ASP A 853 -32.50 -20.79 -16.77
CA ASP A 853 -32.53 -19.40 -17.22
C ASP A 853 -32.10 -19.30 -18.70
N GLN A 854 -33.06 -19.45 -19.60
CA GLN A 854 -32.85 -19.38 -21.05
C GLN A 854 -32.97 -17.96 -21.59
N HIS A 855 -31.97 -17.52 -22.36
CA HIS A 855 -31.96 -16.24 -23.05
C HIS A 855 -33.06 -16.19 -24.13
N ASN A 856 -33.78 -15.07 -24.23
CA ASN A 856 -35.02 -14.98 -25.01
C ASN A 856 -34.90 -15.43 -26.49
N PRO A 857 -33.88 -15.03 -27.28
CA PRO A 857 -33.69 -15.53 -28.63
C PRO A 857 -33.59 -17.06 -28.71
N PHE A 858 -32.89 -17.67 -27.76
CA PHE A 858 -32.74 -19.12 -27.66
C PHE A 858 -34.06 -19.79 -27.27
N LYS A 859 -34.74 -19.26 -26.23
CA LYS A 859 -36.05 -19.73 -25.75
C LYS A 859 -37.13 -19.67 -26.84
N LEU A 860 -37.14 -18.60 -27.63
CA LEU A 860 -38.08 -18.36 -28.72
C LEU A 860 -37.66 -19.01 -30.05
N ARG A 861 -36.51 -19.70 -30.09
CA ARG A 861 -35.93 -20.33 -31.29
C ARG A 861 -35.67 -19.34 -32.44
N ASN A 862 -35.38 -18.08 -32.12
CA ASN A 862 -35.03 -17.06 -33.09
C ASN A 862 -33.50 -17.03 -33.31
N CYS A 863 -32.90 -18.15 -33.71
CA CYS A 863 -31.44 -18.28 -33.81
C CYS A 863 -30.82 -17.31 -34.82
N LEU A 864 -31.56 -16.98 -35.88
CA LEU A 864 -31.14 -16.01 -36.91
C LEU A 864 -31.01 -14.58 -36.37
N SER A 865 -31.46 -14.26 -35.16
CA SER A 865 -31.17 -12.94 -34.59
C SER A 865 -29.67 -12.74 -34.35
N CYS A 866 -28.95 -13.82 -34.05
CA CYS A 866 -27.53 -13.78 -33.70
C CYS A 866 -26.63 -14.55 -34.67
N HIS A 867 -27.11 -15.65 -35.25
CA HIS A 867 -26.35 -16.50 -36.16
C HIS A 867 -26.59 -16.16 -37.64
N ALA A 868 -25.57 -16.35 -38.47
CA ALA A 868 -25.61 -16.11 -39.90
C ALA A 868 -26.53 -17.09 -40.65
N SER A 869 -26.72 -18.30 -40.12
CA SER A 869 -27.71 -19.26 -40.63
C SER A 869 -28.14 -20.23 -39.52
N ASN A 870 -29.25 -20.96 -39.74
CA ASN A 870 -29.78 -21.92 -38.77
C ASN A 870 -28.89 -23.16 -38.55
N ASN A 871 -27.89 -23.39 -39.40
CA ASN A 871 -27.02 -24.56 -39.35
C ASN A 871 -25.53 -24.19 -39.22
N SER A 872 -25.22 -22.95 -38.84
CA SER A 872 -23.84 -22.46 -38.69
C SER A 872 -23.60 -21.86 -37.32
N LEU A 873 -22.39 -22.09 -36.79
CA LEU A 873 -21.91 -21.45 -35.57
C LEU A 873 -21.51 -19.98 -35.78
N ALA A 874 -21.31 -19.56 -37.04
CA ALA A 874 -20.93 -18.19 -37.35
C ALA A 874 -22.02 -17.20 -36.91
N THR A 875 -21.63 -16.20 -36.15
CA THR A 875 -22.49 -15.09 -35.75
C THR A 875 -22.58 -14.04 -36.87
N LYS A 876 -23.60 -13.17 -36.81
CA LYS A 876 -23.79 -12.09 -37.78
C LYS A 876 -22.75 -10.96 -37.64
N SER A 877 -22.23 -10.79 -36.44
CA SER A 877 -21.15 -9.89 -36.06
C SER A 877 -20.43 -10.50 -34.85
N GLU A 878 -19.26 -9.99 -34.50
CA GLU A 878 -18.46 -10.50 -33.38
C GLU A 878 -18.73 -9.70 -32.10
N GLY A 879 -18.49 -10.35 -30.94
CA GLY A 879 -18.40 -9.69 -29.63
C GLY A 879 -19.54 -8.72 -29.26
N GLU A 880 -19.14 -7.53 -28.81
CA GLU A 880 -19.97 -6.44 -28.31
C GLU A 880 -20.95 -5.97 -29.38
N ASP A 881 -20.50 -5.85 -30.62
CA ASP A 881 -21.31 -5.37 -31.75
C ASP A 881 -22.51 -6.27 -32.02
N LEU A 882 -22.40 -7.59 -31.78
CA LEU A 882 -23.53 -8.51 -31.85
C LEU A 882 -24.53 -8.28 -30.71
N CYS A 883 -24.01 -8.18 -29.49
CA CYS A 883 -24.83 -8.11 -28.28
C CYS A 883 -25.57 -6.76 -28.20
N MET A 884 -24.89 -5.66 -28.54
CA MET A 884 -25.41 -4.30 -28.41
C MET A 884 -26.49 -3.95 -29.44
N GLN A 885 -26.70 -4.77 -30.48
CA GLN A 885 -27.85 -4.64 -31.37
C GLN A 885 -29.19 -4.79 -30.63
N CYS A 886 -29.22 -5.55 -29.53
CA CYS A 886 -30.40 -5.69 -28.66
C CYS A 886 -30.18 -5.10 -27.26
N HIS A 887 -28.93 -5.05 -26.78
CA HIS A 887 -28.56 -4.56 -25.45
C HIS A 887 -28.02 -3.12 -25.45
N SER A 888 -28.41 -2.28 -26.41
CA SER A 888 -27.89 -0.91 -26.56
C SER A 888 -27.99 -0.03 -25.29
N LYS A 889 -29.00 -0.28 -24.43
CA LYS A 889 -29.14 0.39 -23.12
C LYS A 889 -27.97 0.10 -22.17
N SER A 890 -27.26 -1.00 -22.38
CA SER A 890 -26.10 -1.40 -21.60
C SER A 890 -24.82 -0.69 -22.02
N LYS A 891 -24.77 0.00 -23.16
CA LYS A 891 -23.54 0.65 -23.66
C LYS A 891 -22.95 1.68 -22.68
N ASN A 892 -23.81 2.37 -21.93
CA ASN A 892 -23.38 3.32 -20.89
C ASN A 892 -22.65 2.65 -19.70
N MET A 893 -22.82 1.33 -19.51
CA MET A 893 -22.13 0.58 -18.45
C MET A 893 -20.69 0.18 -18.85
N LEU A 894 -20.27 0.48 -20.08
CA LEU A 894 -18.93 0.21 -20.61
C LEU A 894 -18.12 1.49 -20.85
N SER A 895 -18.71 2.67 -20.63
CA SER A 895 -18.09 3.96 -20.95
C SER A 895 -17.38 4.64 -19.78
N LYS A 896 -17.30 3.99 -18.61
CA LYS A 896 -16.64 4.57 -17.43
C LYS A 896 -15.12 4.42 -17.53
N GLN A 897 -14.39 5.22 -16.74
CA GLN A 897 -12.93 5.36 -16.88
C GLN A 897 -12.15 4.04 -16.76
N ASN A 898 -12.57 3.16 -15.85
CA ASN A 898 -11.92 1.87 -15.61
C ASN A 898 -12.87 0.76 -16.06
N VAL A 899 -12.60 0.14 -17.20
CA VAL A 899 -13.36 -1.01 -17.72
C VAL A 899 -12.71 -2.30 -17.22
N HIS A 900 -13.53 -3.24 -16.76
CA HIS A 900 -13.04 -4.53 -16.32
C HIS A 900 -12.39 -5.29 -17.48
N ALA A 901 -11.14 -5.73 -17.30
CA ALA A 901 -10.35 -6.36 -18.36
C ALA A 901 -11.05 -7.56 -19.02
N ALA A 902 -11.86 -8.31 -18.27
CA ALA A 902 -12.64 -9.43 -18.80
C ALA A 902 -13.57 -9.05 -19.98
N LEU A 903 -13.93 -7.76 -20.11
CA LEU A 903 -14.78 -7.24 -21.18
C LEU A 903 -14.03 -6.81 -22.43
N THR A 904 -12.71 -6.65 -22.35
CA THR A 904 -11.84 -6.24 -23.47
C THR A 904 -10.95 -7.38 -23.95
N MET A 905 -10.93 -8.50 -23.24
CA MET A 905 -10.30 -9.76 -23.64
C MET A 905 -11.16 -10.52 -24.65
N GLU A 906 -10.55 -11.43 -25.42
CA GLU A 906 -11.25 -12.35 -26.31
C GLU A 906 -12.40 -13.07 -25.56
N GLY A 907 -13.58 -13.10 -26.17
CA GLY A 907 -14.82 -13.60 -25.55
C GLY A 907 -15.67 -12.54 -24.86
N GLU A 908 -15.10 -11.39 -24.47
CA GLU A 908 -15.78 -10.19 -23.97
C GLU A 908 -16.94 -10.48 -22.98
N CYS A 909 -18.19 -10.08 -23.31
CA CYS A 909 -19.37 -10.32 -22.49
C CYS A 909 -19.59 -11.81 -22.19
N SER A 910 -19.21 -12.67 -23.13
CA SER A 910 -19.35 -14.11 -22.98
C SER A 910 -18.32 -14.70 -22.01
N ASN A 911 -17.31 -13.97 -21.56
CA ASN A 911 -16.41 -14.47 -20.50
C ASN A 911 -17.16 -14.74 -19.20
N CYS A 912 -18.20 -13.94 -18.91
CA CYS A 912 -19.01 -14.07 -17.71
C CYS A 912 -20.45 -14.53 -17.99
N HIS A 913 -21.04 -14.08 -19.10
CA HIS A 913 -22.43 -14.36 -19.46
C HIS A 913 -22.58 -15.51 -20.46
N ALA A 914 -23.67 -16.26 -20.34
CA ALA A 914 -24.07 -17.34 -21.23
C ALA A 914 -25.15 -16.81 -22.20
N PRO A 915 -24.85 -16.65 -23.50
CA PRO A 915 -25.77 -16.03 -24.47
C PRO A 915 -26.97 -16.91 -24.85
N HIS A 916 -27.01 -18.18 -24.42
CA HIS A 916 -28.09 -19.14 -24.72
C HIS A 916 -28.88 -19.53 -23.47
N ALA A 917 -28.22 -20.13 -22.48
CA ALA A 917 -28.82 -20.51 -21.22
C ALA A 917 -27.78 -20.38 -20.11
N GLY A 918 -28.12 -19.68 -19.03
CA GLY A 918 -27.24 -19.42 -17.89
C GLY A 918 -27.57 -20.26 -16.68
N PHE A 919 -26.58 -20.40 -15.80
CA PHE A 919 -26.70 -21.16 -14.55
C PHE A 919 -27.54 -20.42 -13.50
N THR A 920 -27.51 -19.09 -13.51
CA THR A 920 -28.24 -18.23 -12.58
C THR A 920 -28.96 -17.09 -13.29
N ALA A 921 -29.74 -16.33 -12.53
CA ALA A 921 -30.28 -15.03 -12.92
C ALA A 921 -29.20 -14.14 -13.57
N ASN A 922 -29.61 -13.30 -14.53
CA ASN A 922 -28.73 -12.48 -15.40
C ASN A 922 -27.80 -13.29 -16.33
N TYR A 923 -28.12 -14.56 -16.55
CA TYR A 923 -27.44 -15.44 -17.50
C TYR A 923 -25.94 -15.64 -17.21
N LEU A 924 -25.52 -15.68 -15.95
CA LEU A 924 -24.12 -15.96 -15.62
C LEU A 924 -23.77 -17.43 -15.91
N LYS A 925 -22.54 -17.68 -16.35
CA LYS A 925 -22.04 -19.03 -16.67
C LYS A 925 -21.87 -19.93 -15.45
N LYS A 926 -21.73 -19.34 -14.25
CA LYS A 926 -21.59 -20.03 -12.95
C LYS A 926 -22.24 -19.17 -11.86
N GLN A 927 -22.23 -19.64 -10.62
CA GLN A 927 -22.58 -18.81 -9.46
C GLN A 927 -21.69 -17.55 -9.39
N PRO A 928 -22.20 -16.38 -8.93
CA PRO A 928 -21.52 -15.09 -9.01
C PRO A 928 -20.04 -15.11 -8.60
N GLY A 929 -19.70 -15.63 -7.42
CA GLY A 929 -18.30 -15.72 -6.97
C GLY A 929 -17.44 -16.65 -7.82
N GLN A 930 -17.99 -17.78 -8.27
CA GLN A 930 -17.27 -18.77 -9.09
C GLN A 930 -17.00 -18.29 -10.52
N VAL A 931 -17.80 -17.36 -11.05
CA VAL A 931 -17.49 -16.69 -12.31
C VAL A 931 -16.22 -15.86 -12.14
N CYS A 932 -16.11 -15.10 -11.06
CA CYS A 932 -14.92 -14.29 -10.78
C CYS A 932 -13.67 -15.18 -10.61
N TYR A 933 -13.77 -16.29 -9.88
CA TYR A 933 -12.64 -17.19 -9.65
C TYR A 933 -12.13 -17.93 -10.88
N SER A 934 -12.84 -17.84 -12.01
CA SER A 934 -12.30 -18.35 -13.28
C SER A 934 -11.10 -17.53 -13.79
N CYS A 935 -10.95 -16.29 -13.32
CA CYS A 935 -9.82 -15.40 -13.62
C CYS A 935 -9.09 -14.91 -12.37
N HIS A 936 -9.74 -14.90 -11.19
CA HIS A 936 -9.16 -14.44 -9.94
C HIS A 936 -8.77 -15.60 -9.02
N ASP A 937 -7.59 -15.50 -8.39
CA ASP A 937 -7.10 -16.52 -7.45
C ASP A 937 -7.98 -16.60 -6.20
N GLU A 938 -8.78 -17.67 -6.11
CA GLU A 938 -9.70 -17.97 -5.01
C GLU A 938 -9.00 -17.95 -3.63
N LYS A 939 -7.72 -18.35 -3.55
CA LYS A 939 -6.98 -18.41 -2.28
C LYS A 939 -6.84 -17.05 -1.61
N LYS A 940 -6.85 -15.95 -2.38
CA LYS A 940 -6.78 -14.58 -1.85
C LYS A 940 -8.08 -14.10 -1.21
N PHE A 941 -9.20 -14.77 -1.49
CA PHE A 941 -10.52 -14.42 -0.98
C PHE A 941 -11.01 -15.37 0.12
N ASN A 942 -10.31 -16.49 0.34
CA ASN A 942 -10.72 -17.54 1.28
C ASN A 942 -9.65 -17.87 2.34
N ARG A 943 -8.95 -16.84 2.86
CA ARG A 943 -8.01 -16.99 4.00
C ARG A 943 -8.74 -17.23 5.32
N LYS A 944 -8.01 -17.48 6.41
CA LYS A 944 -8.56 -17.89 7.73
C LYS A 944 -9.76 -17.06 8.20
N ASN A 945 -9.71 -15.74 8.02
CA ASN A 945 -10.80 -14.82 8.31
C ASN A 945 -11.28 -14.19 7.00
N VAL A 946 -12.49 -14.54 6.57
CA VAL A 946 -13.10 -14.01 5.33
C VAL A 946 -14.04 -12.85 5.66
N HIS A 947 -13.94 -11.78 4.90
CA HIS A 947 -14.88 -10.68 4.99
C HIS A 947 -16.24 -11.12 4.42
N LYS A 948 -17.29 -11.10 5.25
CA LYS A 948 -18.58 -11.69 4.91
C LYS A 948 -19.18 -11.21 3.58
N PRO A 949 -19.19 -9.90 3.24
CA PRO A 949 -19.64 -9.44 1.91
C PRO A 949 -18.84 -10.01 0.74
N ALA A 950 -17.53 -10.27 0.93
CA ALA A 950 -16.67 -10.85 -0.10
C ALA A 950 -16.95 -12.35 -0.33
N ALA A 951 -17.46 -13.06 0.67
CA ALA A 951 -17.91 -14.45 0.52
C ALA A 951 -19.28 -14.57 -0.16
N GLU A 952 -20.15 -13.58 -0.01
CA GLU A 952 -21.53 -13.61 -0.48
C GLU A 952 -21.71 -13.02 -1.88
N ASN A 953 -21.20 -11.80 -2.12
CA ASN A 953 -21.32 -11.14 -3.43
C ASN A 953 -20.31 -10.01 -3.63
N CYS A 954 -19.38 -10.19 -4.58
CA CYS A 954 -18.37 -9.21 -4.95
C CYS A 954 -18.98 -7.89 -5.45
N SER A 955 -20.18 -7.91 -6.06
CA SER A 955 -20.82 -6.71 -6.59
C SER A 955 -21.37 -5.77 -5.51
N THR A 956 -21.26 -6.14 -4.23
CA THR A 956 -21.61 -5.28 -3.09
C THR A 956 -20.69 -4.07 -3.01
N CYS A 957 -19.41 -4.25 -3.35
CA CYS A 957 -18.41 -3.18 -3.33
C CYS A 957 -17.88 -2.85 -4.73
N HIS A 958 -18.01 -3.78 -5.70
CA HIS A 958 -17.48 -3.60 -7.04
C HIS A 958 -18.57 -3.37 -8.11
N GLU A 959 -18.33 -2.41 -8.99
CA GLU A 959 -19.00 -2.31 -10.29
C GLU A 959 -18.25 -3.15 -11.33
N ILE A 960 -18.67 -4.42 -11.43
CA ILE A 960 -18.00 -5.50 -12.15
C ILE A 960 -17.82 -5.32 -13.67
N HIS A 961 -18.47 -4.32 -14.29
CA HIS A 961 -18.33 -4.04 -15.72
C HIS A 961 -17.38 -2.88 -15.98
N SER A 962 -17.69 -1.71 -15.43
CA SER A 962 -16.79 -0.57 -15.41
C SER A 962 -17.13 0.35 -14.24
N SER A 963 -16.14 1.12 -13.80
CA SER A 963 -16.29 2.14 -12.75
C SER A 963 -15.44 3.36 -13.07
N ASP A 964 -15.87 4.53 -12.60
CA ASP A 964 -15.04 5.74 -12.61
C ASP A 964 -13.94 5.69 -11.54
N TYR A 965 -13.99 4.70 -10.65
CA TYR A 965 -13.07 4.55 -9.51
C TYR A 965 -12.12 3.37 -9.71
N SER A 966 -10.90 3.53 -9.17
CA SER A 966 -9.85 2.50 -9.23
C SER A 966 -10.33 1.18 -8.62
N MET A 967 -9.82 0.06 -9.14
CA MET A 967 -10.18 -1.29 -8.70
C MET A 967 -11.68 -1.62 -8.86
N LEU A 968 -12.37 -0.91 -9.75
CA LEU A 968 -13.79 -1.11 -10.03
C LEU A 968 -14.69 -0.94 -8.81
N LEU A 969 -14.33 -0.08 -7.87
CA LEU A 969 -15.17 0.18 -6.69
C LEU A 969 -16.46 0.90 -7.08
N ASN A 970 -17.52 0.80 -6.28
CA ASN A 970 -18.78 1.49 -6.53
C ASN A 970 -18.84 2.93 -5.97
N SER A 971 -17.78 3.38 -5.28
CA SER A 971 -17.68 4.70 -4.63
C SER A 971 -16.25 5.25 -4.71
N GLU A 972 -16.11 6.57 -4.86
CA GLU A 972 -14.83 7.29 -4.77
C GLU A 972 -14.26 7.28 -3.35
N ASP A 973 -15.15 7.37 -2.35
CA ASP A 973 -14.78 7.43 -0.95
C ASP A 973 -14.95 6.04 -0.31
N GLU A 974 -13.81 5.34 -0.20
CA GLU A 974 -13.73 4.02 0.42
C GLU A 974 -14.20 4.04 1.88
N ILE A 975 -13.96 5.13 2.61
CA ILE A 975 -14.38 5.25 4.01
C ILE A 975 -15.90 5.32 4.06
N ALA A 976 -16.51 6.20 3.26
CA ALA A 976 -17.97 6.32 3.20
C ALA A 976 -18.64 5.00 2.77
N MET A 977 -18.04 4.26 1.83
CA MET A 977 -18.50 2.94 1.41
C MET A 977 -18.45 1.91 2.55
N CYS A 978 -17.32 1.81 3.26
CA CYS A 978 -17.19 0.90 4.40
C CYS A 978 -18.18 1.23 5.52
N LEU A 979 -18.41 2.52 5.79
CA LEU A 979 -19.30 2.99 6.85
C LEU A 979 -20.79 2.71 6.57
N GLN A 980 -21.16 2.29 5.36
CA GLN A 980 -22.52 1.82 5.07
C GLN A 980 -22.86 0.53 5.84
N CYS A 981 -21.83 -0.24 6.24
CA CYS A 981 -22.00 -1.49 6.96
C CYS A 981 -21.25 -1.53 8.30
N HIS A 982 -20.26 -0.66 8.49
CA HIS A 982 -19.42 -0.61 9.69
C HIS A 982 -19.65 0.67 10.49
N ASP A 983 -19.89 0.52 11.80
CA ASP A 983 -20.05 1.62 12.75
C ASP A 983 -18.70 1.94 13.41
N ALA A 984 -17.95 2.88 12.84
CA ALA A 984 -16.60 3.23 13.30
C ALA A 984 -16.59 3.93 14.66
N ASP A 985 -17.68 4.60 15.06
CA ASP A 985 -17.76 5.36 16.32
C ASP A 985 -17.71 4.46 17.57
N LYS A 986 -17.93 3.15 17.39
CA LYS A 986 -17.85 2.14 18.46
C LYS A 986 -16.47 1.50 18.60
N THR A 987 -15.48 1.92 17.81
CA THR A 987 -14.15 1.30 17.77
C THR A 987 -13.03 2.34 17.90
N HIS A 988 -11.90 1.95 18.48
CA HIS A 988 -10.72 2.82 18.53
C HIS A 988 -10.11 2.93 17.13
N MET A 989 -10.11 4.13 16.55
CA MET A 989 -9.69 4.38 15.18
C MET A 989 -8.69 5.54 15.09
N HIS A 990 -7.71 5.41 14.19
CA HIS A 990 -6.85 6.52 13.81
C HIS A 990 -7.63 7.53 12.95
N PRO A 991 -7.28 8.83 12.96
CA PRO A 991 -7.84 9.79 12.03
C PRO A 991 -7.54 9.38 10.58
N MET A 992 -8.56 9.28 9.74
CA MET A 992 -8.49 8.87 8.34
C MET A 992 -9.12 9.92 7.43
N GLY A 993 -8.86 9.88 6.12
CA GLY A 993 -9.42 10.84 5.18
C GLY A 993 -8.36 11.59 4.37
N LYS A 994 -8.81 12.50 3.50
CA LYS A 994 -7.95 13.24 2.55
C LYS A 994 -6.78 14.00 3.21
N ASN A 995 -6.92 14.33 4.50
CA ASN A 995 -5.92 15.06 5.29
C ASN A 995 -4.91 14.16 6.00
N PHE A 996 -5.10 12.84 5.98
CA PHE A 996 -4.26 11.87 6.67
C PHE A 996 -3.61 10.96 5.65
N LYS A 997 -2.27 10.84 5.70
CA LYS A 997 -1.52 10.03 4.75
C LYS A 997 -1.18 8.67 5.33
N ASP A 998 -1.31 7.63 4.52
CA ASP A 998 -0.81 6.30 4.83
C ASP A 998 0.73 6.32 4.71
N PRO A 999 1.48 6.08 5.80
CA PRO A 999 2.95 6.11 5.78
C PRO A 999 3.57 5.06 4.86
N LYS A 1000 2.85 3.97 4.55
CA LYS A 1000 3.34 2.88 3.69
C LYS A 1000 3.26 3.23 2.21
N THR A 1001 2.17 3.89 1.81
CA THR A 1001 1.85 4.12 0.39
C THR A 1001 1.98 5.58 -0.01
N GLY A 1002 2.07 6.51 0.95
CA GLY A 1002 2.04 7.95 0.73
C GLY A 1002 0.68 8.50 0.28
N GLY A 1003 -0.32 7.62 0.09
CA GLY A 1003 -1.69 7.94 -0.31
C GLY A 1003 -2.58 8.33 0.87
N ARG A 1004 -3.89 8.42 0.64
CA ARG A 1004 -4.90 8.70 1.68
C ARG A 1004 -4.97 7.53 2.66
N LEU A 1005 -4.92 7.80 3.97
CA LEU A 1005 -5.16 6.79 5.00
C LEU A 1005 -6.66 6.45 5.01
N VAL A 1006 -6.97 5.18 4.74
CA VAL A 1006 -8.33 4.63 4.59
C VAL A 1006 -8.45 3.28 5.32
N CYS A 1007 -9.63 2.67 5.34
CA CYS A 1007 -9.85 1.40 6.03
C CYS A 1007 -8.92 0.30 5.49
N SER A 1008 -8.74 0.23 4.17
CA SER A 1008 -7.84 -0.72 3.51
C SER A 1008 -6.34 -0.50 3.81
N SER A 1009 -5.97 0.65 4.41
CA SER A 1009 -4.62 0.86 4.92
C SER A 1009 -4.29 -0.06 6.10
N CYS A 1010 -5.28 -0.56 6.82
CA CYS A 1010 -5.08 -1.45 7.98
C CYS A 1010 -5.77 -2.81 7.80
N HIS A 1011 -6.84 -2.86 7.01
CA HIS A 1011 -7.64 -4.06 6.77
C HIS A 1011 -7.43 -4.59 5.34
N SER A 1012 -7.46 -5.91 5.19
CA SER A 1012 -7.64 -6.59 3.91
C SER A 1012 -9.15 -6.78 3.69
N PRO A 1013 -9.80 -5.99 2.82
CA PRO A 1013 -11.26 -5.96 2.68
C PRO A 1013 -11.87 -7.25 2.09
N HIS A 1014 -11.07 -8.25 1.74
CA HIS A 1014 -11.52 -9.54 1.22
C HIS A 1014 -11.33 -10.67 2.23
N SER A 1015 -10.08 -10.94 2.63
CA SER A 1015 -9.75 -11.96 3.64
C SER A 1015 -8.36 -11.74 4.24
N SER A 1016 -8.11 -12.25 5.44
CA SER A 1016 -6.80 -12.22 6.11
C SER A 1016 -6.60 -13.40 7.07
N ASP A 1017 -5.34 -13.73 7.34
CA ASP A 1017 -4.98 -14.70 8.37
C ASP A 1017 -5.05 -14.12 9.79
N TYR A 1018 -5.11 -12.79 9.91
CA TYR A 1018 -5.20 -12.06 11.17
C TYR A 1018 -6.65 -11.71 11.54
N GLU A 1019 -6.95 -11.69 12.84
CA GLU A 1019 -8.28 -11.31 13.36
C GLU A 1019 -8.72 -9.95 12.83
N ASN A 1020 -10.04 -9.76 12.70
CA ASN A 1020 -10.65 -8.52 12.19
C ASN A 1020 -10.12 -8.11 10.81
N ILE A 1021 -9.76 -9.09 9.98
CA ILE A 1021 -9.26 -8.91 8.62
C ILE A 1021 -8.07 -7.93 8.53
N LEU A 1022 -7.22 -7.84 9.56
CA LEU A 1022 -6.09 -6.92 9.58
C LEU A 1022 -4.96 -7.35 8.63
N LEU A 1023 -4.13 -6.41 8.18
CA LEU A 1023 -2.95 -6.70 7.35
C LEU A 1023 -1.80 -7.35 8.13
N ALA A 1024 -1.76 -7.20 9.45
CA ALA A 1024 -0.77 -7.78 10.35
C ALA A 1024 -1.34 -7.91 11.77
N ASP A 1025 -0.60 -8.58 12.66
CA ASP A 1025 -0.96 -8.73 14.07
C ASP A 1025 -1.20 -7.37 14.77
N LYS A 1026 -2.28 -7.28 15.56
CA LYS A 1026 -2.75 -6.05 16.21
C LYS A 1026 -1.89 -5.58 17.39
N GLN A 1027 -1.07 -6.45 17.98
CA GLN A 1027 -0.29 -6.13 19.18
C GLN A 1027 0.94 -5.30 18.83
N ARG A 1028 1.57 -5.62 17.68
CA ARG A 1028 2.81 -4.95 17.27
C ARG A 1028 3.02 -4.88 15.77
N GLY A 1029 2.70 -5.95 15.04
CA GLY A 1029 2.99 -6.06 13.61
C GLY A 1029 2.37 -4.93 12.80
N LEU A 1030 1.08 -4.65 13.01
CA LEU A 1030 0.35 -3.59 12.32
C LEU A 1030 0.91 -2.20 12.64
N CYS A 1031 1.33 -1.96 13.88
CA CYS A 1031 1.87 -0.68 14.32
C CYS A 1031 3.24 -0.41 13.68
N ILE A 1032 4.11 -1.42 13.59
CA ILE A 1032 5.44 -1.31 12.97
C ILE A 1032 5.32 -0.88 11.52
N LEU A 1033 4.33 -1.40 10.79
CA LEU A 1033 4.15 -1.08 9.38
C LEU A 1033 4.00 0.42 9.10
N CYS A 1034 3.57 1.22 10.09
CA CYS A 1034 3.29 2.64 9.93
C CYS A 1034 4.17 3.56 10.81
N HIS A 1035 4.81 3.03 11.86
CA HIS A 1035 5.51 3.83 12.88
C HIS A 1035 7.01 3.53 13.02
N ALA A 1036 7.60 2.69 12.17
CA ALA A 1036 9.03 2.33 12.24
C ALA A 1036 9.99 3.35 11.58
N LEU A 1037 9.63 4.63 11.52
CA LEU A 1037 10.47 5.70 10.97
C LEU A 1037 11.27 6.43 12.05
#